data_AF-A0A3S3NBL1-F1
#
_entry.id   AF-A0A3S3NBL1-F1
#
_cell.length_a   1.000
_cell.length_b   1.000
_cell.length_c   1.000
_cell.angle_alpha   90.00
_cell.angle_beta   90.00
_cell.angle_gamma   90.00
#
_symmetry.space_group_name_H-M   'P 1'
#
loop_
_entity.id
_entity.type
_entity.pdbx_description
1 polymer ?
#
loop_
_entity_poly.entity_id
_entity_poly.type
_entity_poly.pdbx_seq_one_letter_code
_entity_poly.pdbx_strand_id
1 'polypeptide(L)'
;MSYTKMEDIAYLMLKISCILLLSLTLKILNWVWWKPKKLERQLREQGFKGPPYRLWYGNLKENYRLMGEACSKPMMNLNHQIFPRVDPFLNKIVKEYGKNYTPLYKSVLRLLPAFSTSCSEMINRWEKLIGSNESLELDMWPQFQNLTGDVISRTAFGSSYEEGTRIFQLQMEQTQLLFDDVQNVEIPGYRFIPTKKAMRRKVIEKEVRGLLRGMIEQRAKEMKTGVATKNDLLGLLMDSNSKDSQAKGNSESGRMTIEEVIDECKLFYFAGQETTAVLLTWTMVLLSMYPTWQARAREEVFQVFGKDEPESDGLNQLKIVTMILYEVLRLYPPVTFLSRSACKTITIGGLTIPVGVQVSLPTLFIHHDPELWGEDADDFNPERFSDGVMKASKNQFAFFPFGWGPRICVGQNFAVLEAKIALSTILQHFSFELSPSYTHAPMSVITLQPQHDFVIAFLTVSCILVLIWIGRLVNWIWWKPMKLERELWKEGFRGPPYRLLYGCLKENSRMTEEAWSKPMNLNHQIVPRLNPYLHKIRMLPAFSTSCSELVKRWEMLIGSKESYELDVWPELQNLTADVISRTAFGSSYVEGKQIFQLQSEQSLLISKALRTMYIPGFRYLPTKENIRMKKIHKEVRDLLWGIIKKREKSIKKGEPCNDDLLGLLLESNNEVRKENKDIRLTVEETIEECKLFYFAGQETTSVLLTWTMIVLSMHQSWQERAREEVLQVFGRNAPDFDGLNRLKIVSMILYEALRLYSGGSLIRQTYKRMELGKFSIPPGVELALPMLLIQHDPELWGDDADEFNPGRFSGGLSNASKHQMAFFPFGGGPRICIGQNFALMEAKIALAMILQQFSFELSSSYIHAPITVITNQPKCGAQVILHKLSSTSNVCDGQCKQSC
;
A
#
# COMPACT_ATOMS: atom_id res chain seq x y z
N MET A 1 -9.73 76.92 10.92
CA MET A 1 -9.35 75.96 9.85
C MET A 1 -8.87 74.59 10.37
N SER A 2 -9.22 74.18 11.61
CA SER A 2 -8.76 72.92 12.24
C SER A 2 -9.89 71.90 12.49
N TYR A 3 -11.12 72.36 12.73
CA TYR A 3 -12.26 71.48 13.06
C TYR A 3 -12.86 70.72 11.85
N THR A 4 -12.96 71.36 10.68
CA THR A 4 -13.56 70.74 9.48
C THR A 4 -12.77 69.52 8.97
N LYS A 5 -11.44 69.56 9.05
CA LYS A 5 -10.59 68.41 8.65
C LYS A 5 -10.76 67.19 9.56
N MET A 6 -11.09 67.37 10.84
CA MET A 6 -11.32 66.25 11.76
C MET A 6 -12.68 65.59 11.53
N GLU A 7 -13.72 66.36 11.20
CA GLU A 7 -15.04 65.82 10.84
C GLU A 7 -14.99 65.02 9.54
N ASP A 8 -14.25 65.52 8.53
CA ASP A 8 -14.05 64.80 7.27
C ASP A 8 -13.29 63.48 7.46
N ILE A 9 -12.28 63.45 8.33
CA ILE A 9 -11.55 62.21 8.67
C ILE A 9 -12.46 61.24 9.46
N ALA A 10 -13.24 61.73 10.42
CA ALA A 10 -14.17 60.90 11.18
C ALA A 10 -15.26 60.29 10.27
N TYR A 11 -15.79 61.07 9.33
CA TYR A 11 -16.78 60.62 8.36
C TYR A 11 -16.20 59.60 7.37
N LEU A 12 -14.95 59.79 6.94
CA LEU A 12 -14.23 58.82 6.11
C LEU A 12 -13.98 57.51 6.86
N MET A 13 -13.55 57.58 8.12
CA MET A 13 -13.35 56.40 8.97
C MET A 13 -14.66 55.64 9.24
N LEU A 14 -15.78 56.35 9.43
CA LEU A 14 -17.10 55.75 9.59
C LEU A 14 -17.54 55.03 8.30
N LYS A 15 -17.35 55.64 7.13
CA LYS A 15 -17.65 55.01 5.83
C LYS A 15 -16.80 53.76 5.61
N ILE A 16 -15.50 53.81 5.89
CA ILE A 16 -14.60 52.65 5.79
C ILE A 16 -15.06 51.55 6.74
N SER A 17 -15.41 51.88 7.98
CA SER A 17 -15.94 50.92 8.96
C SER A 17 -17.25 50.27 8.50
N CYS A 18 -18.20 51.05 7.98
CA CYS A 18 -19.45 50.53 7.41
C CYS A 18 -19.23 49.61 6.20
N ILE A 19 -18.30 49.96 5.30
CA ILE A 19 -17.94 49.11 4.15
C ILE A 19 -17.29 47.82 4.63
N LEU A 20 -16.39 47.87 5.63
CA LEU A 20 -15.77 46.69 6.22
C LEU A 20 -16.82 45.79 6.90
N LEU A 21 -17.74 46.36 7.68
CA LEU A 21 -18.86 45.65 8.32
C LEU A 21 -19.80 45.00 7.29
N LEU A 22 -20.14 45.72 6.21
CA LEU A 22 -20.94 45.17 5.12
C LEU A 22 -20.21 44.03 4.40
N SER A 23 -18.91 44.19 4.15
CA SER A 23 -18.09 43.14 3.55
C SER A 23 -17.99 41.90 4.44
N LEU A 24 -17.88 42.09 5.76
CA LEU A 24 -17.79 41.02 6.74
C LEU A 24 -19.13 40.29 6.88
N THR A 25 -20.24 41.02 6.95
CA THR A 25 -21.59 40.44 7.01
C THR A 25 -21.93 39.65 5.74
N LEU A 26 -21.57 40.15 4.55
CA LEU A 26 -21.70 39.41 3.29
C LEU A 26 -20.81 38.15 3.25
N LYS A 27 -19.57 38.23 3.76
CA LYS A 27 -18.70 37.05 3.88
C LYS A 27 -19.27 36.01 4.84
N ILE A 28 -19.80 36.44 5.98
CA ILE A 28 -20.47 35.57 6.96
C ILE A 28 -21.72 34.94 6.35
N LEU A 29 -22.58 35.73 5.71
CA LEU A 29 -23.80 35.22 5.07
C LEU A 29 -23.48 34.21 3.96
N ASN A 30 -22.43 34.47 3.18
CA ASN A 30 -21.94 33.53 2.17
C ASN A 30 -21.40 32.23 2.80
N TRP A 31 -20.62 32.33 3.87
CA TRP A 31 -20.04 31.18 4.57
C TRP A 31 -21.09 30.34 5.30
N VAL A 32 -22.02 30.98 6.02
CA VAL A 32 -23.02 30.32 6.86
C VAL A 32 -24.19 29.79 6.04
N TRP A 33 -24.70 30.53 5.05
CA TRP A 33 -25.96 30.18 4.38
C TRP A 33 -25.78 29.81 2.92
N TRP A 34 -25.22 30.71 2.10
CA TRP A 34 -25.23 30.51 0.64
C TRP A 34 -24.34 29.34 0.19
N LYS A 35 -23.12 29.23 0.73
CA LYS A 35 -22.20 28.15 0.35
C LYS A 35 -22.71 26.77 0.78
N PRO A 36 -23.19 26.55 2.03
CA PRO A 36 -23.75 25.26 2.42
C PRO A 36 -25.04 24.91 1.67
N LYS A 37 -25.95 25.86 1.41
CA LYS A 37 -27.18 25.59 0.64
C LYS A 37 -26.89 25.28 -0.82
N LYS A 38 -25.92 25.96 -1.43
CA LYS A 38 -25.43 25.65 -2.78
C LYS A 38 -24.86 24.23 -2.83
N LEU A 39 -24.06 23.86 -1.82
CA LEU A 39 -23.49 22.52 -1.70
C LEU A 39 -24.56 21.44 -1.50
N GLU A 40 -25.52 21.66 -0.59
CA GLU A 40 -26.65 20.76 -0.36
C GLU A 40 -27.43 20.51 -1.66
N ARG A 41 -27.74 21.58 -2.40
CA ARG A 41 -28.44 21.48 -3.67
C ARG A 41 -27.66 20.63 -4.69
N GLN A 42 -26.36 20.89 -4.82
CA GLN A 42 -25.48 20.14 -5.72
C GLN A 42 -25.38 18.66 -5.36
N LEU A 43 -25.36 18.31 -4.07
CA LEU A 43 -25.31 16.92 -3.64
C LEU A 43 -26.67 16.22 -3.84
N ARG A 44 -27.79 16.90 -3.56
CA ARG A 44 -29.14 16.35 -3.79
C ARG A 44 -29.44 16.11 -5.27
N GLU A 45 -29.03 17.04 -6.14
CA GLU A 45 -29.14 16.89 -7.61
C GLU A 45 -28.41 15.63 -8.12
N GLN A 46 -27.36 15.20 -7.42
CA GLN A 46 -26.59 14.00 -7.75
C GLN A 46 -27.16 12.71 -7.13
N GLY A 47 -28.28 12.80 -6.41
CA GLY A 47 -28.95 11.66 -5.78
C GLY A 47 -28.47 11.34 -4.38
N PHE A 48 -27.63 12.17 -3.74
CA PHE A 48 -27.35 12.03 -2.31
C PHE A 48 -28.63 12.35 -1.52
N LYS A 49 -29.08 11.36 -0.76
CA LYS A 49 -30.18 11.52 0.20
C LYS A 49 -29.59 11.78 1.58
N GLY A 50 -30.16 12.73 2.29
CA GLY A 50 -29.72 13.07 3.63
C GLY A 50 -30.54 14.22 4.24
N PRO A 51 -30.33 14.49 5.54
CA PRO A 51 -31.02 15.57 6.24
C PRO A 51 -30.69 16.94 5.63
N PRO A 52 -31.65 17.88 5.59
CA PRO A 52 -31.40 19.20 5.03
C PRO A 52 -30.45 20.04 5.87
N TYR A 53 -29.77 21.00 5.24
CA TYR A 53 -28.90 21.93 5.96
C TYR A 53 -29.70 22.68 7.02
N ARG A 54 -29.22 22.63 8.27
CA ARG A 54 -29.76 23.39 9.42
C ARG A 54 -28.72 24.41 9.86
N LEU A 55 -29.15 25.67 9.97
CA LEU A 55 -28.32 26.80 10.41
C LEU A 55 -27.72 26.53 11.81
N TRP A 56 -26.50 27.02 12.04
CA TRP A 56 -25.73 26.91 13.30
C TRP A 56 -25.27 25.50 13.66
N TYR A 57 -26.17 24.60 14.03
CA TYR A 57 -25.79 23.31 14.62
C TYR A 57 -25.85 22.15 13.63
N GLY A 58 -26.40 22.32 12.42
CA GLY A 58 -26.53 21.22 11.47
C GLY A 58 -27.21 20.00 12.11
N ASN A 59 -26.54 18.85 11.99
CA ASN A 59 -26.92 17.61 12.67
C ASN A 59 -26.18 17.38 14.00
N LEU A 60 -25.31 18.30 14.43
CA LEU A 60 -24.46 18.14 15.61
C LEU A 60 -25.27 17.96 16.88
N LYS A 61 -26.32 18.78 17.08
CA LYS A 61 -27.22 18.67 18.26
C LYS A 61 -27.89 17.30 18.35
N GLU A 62 -28.31 16.77 17.20
CA GLU A 62 -28.94 15.45 17.11
C GLU A 62 -27.91 14.34 17.31
N ASN A 63 -26.71 14.47 16.73
CA ASN A 63 -25.59 13.57 16.96
C ASN A 63 -25.22 13.52 18.46
N TYR A 64 -25.13 14.65 19.16
CA TYR A 64 -24.85 14.65 20.62
C TYR A 64 -25.96 14.04 21.45
N ARG A 65 -27.22 14.27 21.08
CA ARG A 65 -28.33 13.64 21.77
C ARG A 65 -28.24 12.12 21.64
N LEU A 66 -28.09 11.62 20.42
CA LEU A 66 -27.96 10.18 20.15
C LEU A 66 -26.70 9.58 20.80
N MET A 67 -25.57 10.28 20.75
CA MET A 67 -24.34 9.88 21.42
C MET A 67 -24.48 9.85 22.94
N GLY A 68 -25.14 10.86 23.52
CA GLY A 68 -25.43 10.94 24.95
C GLY A 68 -26.38 9.83 25.40
N GLU A 69 -27.44 9.58 24.63
CA GLU A 69 -28.38 8.46 24.84
C GLU A 69 -27.63 7.12 24.76
N ALA A 70 -26.85 6.87 23.70
CA ALA A 70 -26.07 5.64 23.53
C ALA A 70 -25.04 5.43 24.66
N CYS A 71 -24.36 6.50 25.08
CA CYS A 71 -23.35 6.45 26.14
C CYS A 71 -23.92 6.44 27.57
N SER A 72 -25.24 6.66 27.74
CA SER A 72 -25.88 6.77 29.06
C SER A 72 -25.99 5.44 29.80
N LYS A 73 -26.05 4.33 29.06
CA LYS A 73 -26.13 2.96 29.61
C LYS A 73 -25.02 2.10 29.00
N PRO A 74 -24.51 1.08 29.69
CA PRO A 74 -23.63 0.08 29.09
C PRO A 74 -24.42 -0.87 28.16
N MET A 75 -23.72 -1.70 27.37
CA MET A 75 -24.36 -2.77 26.61
C MET A 75 -24.77 -3.90 27.57
N MET A 76 -26.02 -4.37 27.46
CA MET A 76 -26.56 -5.42 28.34
C MET A 76 -26.01 -6.82 28.01
N ASN A 77 -25.65 -7.05 26.75
CA ASN A 77 -25.13 -8.33 26.27
C ASN A 77 -23.67 -8.15 25.80
N LEU A 78 -22.83 -9.14 26.07
CA LEU A 78 -21.45 -9.23 25.57
C LEU A 78 -21.48 -9.69 24.11
N ASN A 79 -21.79 -8.78 23.19
CA ASN A 79 -21.73 -9.04 21.75
C ASN A 79 -20.88 -7.99 21.03
N HIS A 80 -20.49 -8.29 19.79
CA HIS A 80 -19.63 -7.39 19.02
C HIS A 80 -20.40 -6.39 18.14
N GLN A 81 -21.73 -6.30 18.28
CA GLN A 81 -22.57 -5.34 17.56
C GLN A 81 -22.48 -3.93 18.14
N ILE A 82 -21.27 -3.37 18.09
CA ILE A 82 -20.94 -2.13 18.79
C ILE A 82 -21.23 -0.88 17.94
N PHE A 83 -21.34 -1.00 16.62
CA PHE A 83 -21.52 0.14 15.71
C PHE A 83 -22.71 1.06 16.09
N PRO A 84 -23.91 0.56 16.43
CA PRO A 84 -25.03 1.38 16.88
C PRO A 84 -24.76 2.22 18.13
N ARG A 85 -23.82 1.79 18.98
CA ARG A 85 -23.41 2.51 20.18
C ARG A 85 -22.29 3.50 19.87
N VAL A 86 -21.33 3.07 19.06
CA VAL A 86 -20.08 3.78 18.79
C VAL A 86 -20.29 4.96 17.84
N ASP A 87 -21.16 4.79 16.83
CA ASP A 87 -21.60 5.87 15.93
C ASP A 87 -23.13 5.80 15.69
N PRO A 88 -23.94 6.16 16.70
CA PRO A 88 -25.39 6.04 16.64
C PRO A 88 -26.01 6.94 15.57
N PHE A 89 -25.39 8.10 15.31
CA PHE A 89 -25.84 9.02 14.28
C PHE A 89 -25.64 8.43 12.90
N LEU A 90 -24.45 7.91 12.57
CA LEU A 90 -24.22 7.28 11.28
C LEU A 90 -25.07 6.03 11.10
N ASN A 91 -25.23 5.20 12.14
CA ASN A 91 -26.13 4.05 12.13
C ASN A 91 -27.58 4.44 11.79
N LYS A 92 -28.09 5.52 12.38
CA LYS A 92 -29.42 6.07 12.05
C LYS A 92 -29.49 6.51 10.58
N ILE A 93 -28.49 7.28 10.11
CA ILE A 93 -28.45 7.78 8.72
C ILE A 93 -28.41 6.63 7.71
N VAL A 94 -27.61 5.59 7.95
CA VAL A 94 -27.53 4.42 7.06
C VAL A 94 -28.86 3.68 6.99
N LYS A 95 -29.57 3.52 8.13
CA LYS A 95 -30.91 2.90 8.17
C LYS A 95 -31.97 3.73 7.44
N GLU A 96 -31.94 5.05 7.59
CA GLU A 96 -32.96 5.95 7.00
C GLU A 96 -32.73 6.22 5.50
N TYR A 97 -31.48 6.31 5.05
CA TYR A 97 -31.13 6.75 3.70
C TYR A 97 -30.46 5.68 2.83
N GLY A 98 -30.19 4.50 3.40
CA GLY A 98 -29.60 3.34 2.74
C GLY A 98 -28.08 3.40 2.57
N LYS A 99 -27.46 2.25 2.24
CA LYS A 99 -26.00 2.08 1.99
C LYS A 99 -25.51 2.69 0.67
N ASN A 100 -25.97 3.89 0.28
CA ASN A 100 -25.58 4.52 -0.99
C ASN A 100 -24.17 5.17 -0.99
N TYR A 101 -23.24 4.67 -0.17
CA TYR A 101 -21.93 5.29 0.05
C TYR A 101 -20.78 4.34 -0.28
N THR A 102 -20.41 4.23 -1.57
CA THR A 102 -19.02 4.19 -2.08
C THR A 102 -19.01 3.85 -3.58
N PRO A 103 -18.75 4.81 -4.48
CA PRO A 103 -18.68 4.54 -5.92
C PRO A 103 -17.30 4.13 -6.44
N LEU A 104 -16.25 4.16 -5.59
CA LEU A 104 -14.87 3.95 -6.04
C LEU A 104 -14.63 2.51 -6.54
N TYR A 105 -15.43 1.55 -6.07
CA TYR A 105 -15.24 0.12 -6.31
C TYR A 105 -15.76 -0.36 -7.68
N LYS A 106 -16.79 0.26 -8.25
CA LYS A 106 -17.41 -0.21 -9.50
C LYS A 106 -16.66 0.15 -10.80
N SER A 107 -15.62 0.98 -10.76
CA SER A 107 -15.02 1.52 -11.99
C SER A 107 -13.95 0.63 -12.64
N VAL A 108 -13.17 -0.14 -11.86
CA VAL A 108 -12.10 -1.01 -12.40
C VAL A 108 -12.66 -2.32 -12.93
N LEU A 109 -13.65 -2.89 -12.23
CA LEU A 109 -14.33 -4.14 -12.65
C LEU A 109 -15.11 -4.00 -13.97
N ARG A 110 -15.43 -2.77 -14.40
CA ARG A 110 -16.14 -2.52 -15.67
C ARG A 110 -15.23 -2.58 -16.91
N LEU A 111 -13.91 -2.65 -16.73
CA LEU A 111 -12.94 -2.67 -17.83
C LEU A 111 -12.56 -4.10 -18.27
N LEU A 112 -12.82 -5.09 -17.43
CA LEU A 112 -12.50 -6.50 -17.70
C LEU A 112 -13.16 -7.06 -18.96
N PRO A 113 -14.45 -6.77 -19.27
CA PRO A 113 -15.05 -7.27 -20.51
C PRO A 113 -14.34 -6.75 -21.77
N ALA A 114 -13.80 -5.53 -21.73
CA ALA A 114 -13.05 -4.99 -22.86
C ALA A 114 -11.72 -5.72 -23.07
N PHE A 115 -11.01 -6.04 -21.97
CA PHE A 115 -9.79 -6.84 -22.03
C PHE A 115 -10.03 -8.24 -22.61
N SER A 116 -11.04 -8.94 -22.08
CA SER A 116 -11.41 -10.27 -22.57
C SER A 116 -11.82 -10.23 -24.03
N THR A 117 -12.61 -9.25 -24.45
CA THR A 117 -13.05 -9.13 -25.86
C THR A 117 -11.85 -8.92 -26.80
N SER A 118 -10.93 -8.01 -26.48
CA SER A 118 -9.73 -7.77 -27.31
C SER A 118 -8.81 -9.00 -27.36
N CYS A 119 -8.68 -9.74 -26.25
CA CYS A 119 -7.94 -10.99 -26.22
C CYS A 119 -8.61 -12.07 -27.06
N SER A 120 -9.93 -12.29 -26.92
CA SER A 120 -10.68 -13.27 -27.70
C SER A 120 -10.65 -12.95 -29.19
N GLU A 121 -10.73 -11.67 -29.60
CA GLU A 121 -10.57 -11.27 -31.01
C GLU A 121 -9.16 -11.52 -31.55
N MET A 122 -8.12 -11.33 -30.74
CA MET A 122 -6.75 -11.70 -31.10
C MET A 122 -6.60 -13.22 -31.30
N ILE A 123 -7.09 -14.01 -30.35
CA ILE A 123 -7.04 -15.48 -30.43
C ILE A 123 -7.80 -15.97 -31.68
N ASN A 124 -9.01 -15.48 -31.91
CA ASN A 124 -9.80 -15.83 -33.10
C ASN A 124 -9.06 -15.50 -34.41
N ARG A 125 -8.27 -14.41 -34.46
CA ARG A 125 -7.44 -14.10 -35.62
C ARG A 125 -6.30 -15.09 -35.80
N TRP A 126 -5.61 -15.45 -34.71
CA TRP A 126 -4.53 -16.43 -34.76
C TRP A 126 -5.04 -17.83 -35.14
N GLU A 127 -6.17 -18.27 -34.61
CA GLU A 127 -6.81 -19.55 -34.98
C GLU A 127 -7.17 -19.60 -36.48
N LYS A 128 -7.68 -18.49 -37.03
CA LYS A 128 -7.95 -18.38 -38.48
C LYS A 128 -6.69 -18.41 -39.33
N LEU A 129 -5.60 -17.80 -38.86
CA LEU A 129 -4.31 -17.82 -39.56
C LEU A 129 -3.65 -19.21 -39.52
N ILE A 130 -3.86 -19.97 -38.44
CA ILE A 130 -3.40 -21.36 -38.31
C ILE A 130 -4.21 -22.27 -39.26
N GLY A 131 -5.53 -22.10 -39.31
CA GLY A 131 -6.40 -22.84 -40.23
C GLY A 131 -6.30 -24.35 -40.05
N SER A 132 -5.83 -25.06 -41.09
CA SER A 132 -5.60 -26.52 -41.08
C SER A 132 -4.13 -26.91 -40.85
N ASN A 133 -3.22 -25.95 -40.67
CA ASN A 133 -1.81 -26.22 -40.43
C ASN A 133 -1.57 -26.57 -38.96
N GLU A 134 -0.66 -27.51 -38.68
CA GLU A 134 -0.35 -27.91 -37.29
C GLU A 134 0.46 -26.86 -36.51
N SER A 135 1.14 -25.97 -37.24
CA SER A 135 1.96 -24.88 -36.69
C SER A 135 1.91 -23.63 -37.58
N LEU A 136 2.07 -22.47 -36.95
CA LEU A 136 2.17 -21.17 -37.61
C LEU A 136 3.36 -20.41 -37.05
N GLU A 137 4.14 -19.81 -37.94
CA GLU A 137 5.23 -18.91 -37.62
C GLU A 137 4.70 -17.45 -37.66
N LEU A 138 4.69 -16.73 -36.53
CA LEU A 138 4.06 -15.41 -36.40
C LEU A 138 4.95 -14.41 -35.66
N ASP A 139 5.05 -13.17 -36.18
CA ASP A 139 5.70 -12.06 -35.47
C ASP A 139 4.77 -11.49 -34.38
N MET A 140 5.15 -11.60 -33.12
CA MET A 140 4.28 -11.22 -32.00
C MET A 140 4.30 -9.73 -31.66
N TRP A 141 5.36 -9.01 -32.02
CA TRP A 141 5.50 -7.61 -31.64
C TRP A 141 4.34 -6.74 -32.19
N PRO A 142 4.01 -6.79 -33.49
CA PRO A 142 2.84 -6.09 -34.03
C PRO A 142 1.51 -6.61 -33.46
N GLN A 143 1.42 -7.89 -33.08
CA GLN A 143 0.20 -8.47 -32.52
C GLN A 143 -0.11 -7.88 -31.14
N PHE A 144 0.91 -7.75 -30.30
CA PHE A 144 0.75 -7.15 -28.98
C PHE A 144 0.54 -5.65 -29.04
N GLN A 145 1.19 -4.93 -29.95
CA GLN A 145 0.87 -3.53 -30.19
C GLN A 145 -0.59 -3.35 -30.63
N ASN A 146 -1.12 -4.25 -31.46
CA ASN A 146 -2.54 -4.21 -31.86
C ASN A 146 -3.46 -4.54 -30.67
N LEU A 147 -3.13 -5.55 -29.86
CA LEU A 147 -3.91 -5.95 -28.69
C LEU A 147 -4.01 -4.81 -27.68
N THR A 148 -2.87 -4.30 -27.22
CA THR A 148 -2.83 -3.28 -26.16
C THR A 148 -3.37 -1.94 -26.66
N GLY A 149 -3.19 -1.66 -27.96
CA GLY A 149 -3.81 -0.54 -28.65
C GLY A 149 -5.34 -0.64 -28.67
N ASP A 150 -5.89 -1.83 -28.93
CA ASP A 150 -7.34 -2.07 -28.90
C ASP A 150 -7.90 -1.96 -27.48
N VAL A 151 -7.20 -2.54 -26.51
CA VAL A 151 -7.54 -2.46 -25.09
C VAL A 151 -7.62 -1.01 -24.61
N ILE A 152 -6.58 -0.20 -24.87
CA ILE A 152 -6.60 1.21 -24.45
C ILE A 152 -7.65 2.01 -25.23
N SER A 153 -7.87 1.72 -26.52
CA SER A 153 -8.91 2.39 -27.33
C SER A 153 -10.30 2.12 -26.77
N ARG A 154 -10.63 0.86 -26.46
CA ARG A 154 -11.95 0.47 -25.92
C ARG A 154 -12.17 1.00 -24.51
N THR A 155 -11.15 0.93 -23.65
CA THR A 155 -11.28 1.28 -22.23
C THR A 155 -11.17 2.77 -21.96
N ALA A 156 -10.26 3.47 -22.65
CA ALA A 156 -10.03 4.89 -22.44
C ALA A 156 -10.80 5.79 -23.42
N PHE A 157 -11.13 5.34 -24.63
CA PHE A 157 -11.73 6.20 -25.65
C PHE A 157 -13.11 5.73 -26.13
N GLY A 158 -13.54 4.53 -25.73
CA GLY A 158 -14.81 3.96 -26.17
C GLY A 158 -14.86 3.68 -27.67
N SER A 159 -13.69 3.58 -28.31
CA SER A 159 -13.46 3.37 -29.74
C SER A 159 -12.77 2.03 -29.98
N SER A 160 -12.76 1.57 -31.23
CA SER A 160 -11.95 0.40 -31.63
C SER A 160 -10.51 0.82 -31.95
N TYR A 161 -9.59 -0.16 -31.95
CA TYR A 161 -8.24 0.05 -32.46
C TYR A 161 -8.21 0.69 -33.86
N GLU A 162 -9.15 0.35 -34.73
CA GLU A 162 -9.22 0.84 -36.12
C GLU A 162 -9.34 2.37 -36.18
N GLU A 163 -10.09 2.97 -35.25
CA GLU A 163 -10.21 4.43 -35.14
C GLU A 163 -8.91 5.08 -34.65
N GLY A 164 -8.16 4.41 -33.75
CA GLY A 164 -6.89 4.88 -33.18
C GLY A 164 -5.63 4.50 -33.98
N THR A 165 -5.71 3.56 -34.92
CA THR A 165 -4.56 2.93 -35.61
C THR A 165 -3.61 3.97 -36.20
N ARG A 166 -4.16 4.98 -36.87
CA ARG A 166 -3.36 6.03 -37.50
C ARG A 166 -2.63 6.89 -36.46
N ILE A 167 -3.22 7.12 -35.29
CA ILE A 167 -2.59 7.88 -34.19
C ILE A 167 -1.39 7.11 -33.66
N PHE A 168 -1.53 5.81 -33.41
CA PHE A 168 -0.45 4.95 -32.94
C PHE A 168 0.73 4.92 -33.91
N GLN A 169 0.47 4.74 -35.22
CA GLN A 169 1.51 4.79 -36.26
C GLN A 169 2.26 6.12 -36.27
N LEU A 170 1.53 7.23 -36.20
CA LEU A 170 2.11 8.58 -36.19
C LEU A 170 2.93 8.86 -34.93
N GLN A 171 2.49 8.37 -33.77
CA GLN A 171 3.24 8.49 -32.51
C GLN A 171 4.53 7.65 -32.52
N MET A 172 4.50 6.47 -33.14
CA MET A 172 5.69 5.64 -33.32
C MET A 172 6.69 6.32 -34.27
N GLU A 173 6.23 6.86 -35.40
CA GLU A 173 7.08 7.63 -36.31
C GLU A 173 7.67 8.87 -35.61
N GLN A 174 6.87 9.57 -34.79
CA GLN A 174 7.34 10.71 -34.00
C GLN A 174 8.44 10.30 -33.00
N THR A 175 8.31 9.14 -32.37
CA THR A 175 9.28 8.59 -31.43
C THR A 175 10.60 8.26 -32.10
N GLN A 176 10.58 7.62 -33.27
CA GLN A 176 11.77 7.34 -34.06
C GLN A 176 12.50 8.64 -34.48
N LEU A 177 11.75 9.64 -34.93
CA LEU A 177 12.30 10.94 -35.31
C LEU A 177 12.88 11.73 -34.11
N LEU A 178 12.43 11.47 -32.88
CA LEU A 178 13.00 12.05 -31.67
C LEU A 178 14.29 11.31 -31.27
N PHE A 179 14.29 9.99 -31.35
CA PHE A 179 15.46 9.16 -31.05
C PHE A 179 16.65 9.48 -31.96
N ASP A 180 16.40 9.64 -33.26
CA ASP A 180 17.41 10.07 -34.24
C ASP A 180 18.06 11.42 -33.88
N ASP A 181 17.30 12.34 -33.28
CA ASP A 181 17.80 13.66 -32.92
C ASP A 181 18.64 13.62 -31.63
N VAL A 182 18.33 12.73 -30.68
CA VAL A 182 19.10 12.53 -29.44
C VAL A 182 20.51 12.00 -29.72
N GLN A 183 20.71 11.29 -30.84
CA GLN A 183 22.02 10.84 -31.31
C GLN A 183 22.87 11.95 -31.95
N ASN A 184 22.31 13.14 -32.17
CA ASN A 184 23.01 14.30 -32.75
C ASN A 184 23.29 15.36 -31.68
N VAL A 185 24.43 16.06 -31.77
CA VAL A 185 24.78 17.13 -30.84
C VAL A 185 23.75 18.27 -30.95
N GLU A 186 22.99 18.54 -29.88
CA GLU A 186 22.06 19.67 -29.84
C GLU A 186 22.84 20.99 -29.90
N ILE A 187 22.89 21.60 -31.08
CA ILE A 187 23.34 22.98 -31.24
C ILE A 187 22.19 23.89 -30.78
N PRO A 188 22.40 24.80 -29.80
CA PRO A 188 21.38 25.75 -29.38
C PRO A 188 20.83 26.54 -30.59
N GLY A 189 19.52 26.45 -30.81
CA GLY A 189 18.84 27.07 -31.96
C GLY A 189 18.62 26.17 -33.18
N TYR A 190 19.23 24.97 -33.24
CA TYR A 190 19.05 24.00 -34.33
C TYR A 190 17.60 23.54 -34.51
N ARG A 191 16.82 23.51 -33.42
CA ARG A 191 15.38 23.21 -33.43
C ARG A 191 14.54 24.21 -34.24
N PHE A 192 15.04 25.40 -34.52
CA PHE A 192 14.37 26.40 -35.37
C PHE A 192 14.72 26.27 -36.85
N ILE A 193 15.67 25.42 -37.22
CA ILE A 193 16.05 25.17 -38.61
C ILE A 193 15.01 24.21 -39.23
N PRO A 194 14.36 24.58 -40.35
CA PRO A 194 13.36 23.75 -41.02
C PRO A 194 13.99 22.59 -41.78
N THR A 195 14.55 21.61 -41.06
CA THR A 195 15.04 20.36 -41.65
C THR A 195 13.88 19.47 -42.10
N LYS A 196 14.13 18.52 -43.03
CA LYS A 196 13.10 17.54 -43.46
C LYS A 196 12.47 16.81 -42.27
N LYS A 197 13.28 16.43 -41.27
CA LYS A 197 12.81 15.79 -40.03
C LYS A 197 11.96 16.75 -39.18
N ALA A 198 12.40 17.99 -38.97
CA ALA A 198 11.64 18.99 -38.22
C ALA A 198 10.30 19.33 -38.90
N MET A 199 10.28 19.37 -40.24
CA MET A 199 9.06 19.55 -41.03
C MET A 199 8.14 18.33 -40.94
N ARG A 200 8.68 17.11 -41.01
CA ARG A 200 7.89 15.88 -40.83
C ARG A 200 7.27 15.80 -39.44
N ARG A 201 8.01 16.16 -38.37
CA ARG A 201 7.46 16.26 -37.01
C ARG A 201 6.32 17.27 -36.92
N LYS A 202 6.43 18.44 -37.55
CA LYS A 202 5.32 19.42 -37.61
C LYS A 202 4.10 18.86 -38.35
N VAL A 203 4.30 18.10 -39.42
CA VAL A 203 3.21 17.43 -40.15
C VAL A 203 2.53 16.37 -39.27
N ILE A 204 3.32 15.50 -38.64
CA ILE A 204 2.82 14.46 -37.73
C ILE A 204 2.04 15.09 -36.57
N GLU A 205 2.60 16.12 -35.93
CA GLU A 205 1.92 16.82 -34.83
C GLU A 205 0.58 17.41 -35.28
N LYS A 206 0.53 18.00 -36.48
CA LYS A 206 -0.69 18.56 -37.05
C LYS A 206 -1.72 17.47 -37.36
N GLU A 207 -1.29 16.33 -37.89
CA GLU A 207 -2.14 15.19 -38.23
C GLU A 207 -2.71 14.52 -36.97
N VAL A 208 -1.87 14.18 -35.98
CA VAL A 208 -2.29 13.62 -34.69
C VAL A 208 -3.27 14.56 -33.98
N ARG A 209 -2.95 15.87 -33.94
CA ARG A 209 -3.84 16.88 -33.34
C ARG A 209 -5.17 16.97 -34.09
N GLY A 210 -5.16 16.84 -35.42
CA GLY A 210 -6.36 16.81 -36.25
C GLY A 210 -7.24 15.59 -35.98
N LEU A 211 -6.65 14.39 -35.92
CA LEU A 211 -7.36 13.14 -35.64
C LEU A 211 -7.99 13.15 -34.24
N LEU A 212 -7.21 13.48 -33.21
CA LEU A 212 -7.70 13.58 -31.84
C LEU A 212 -8.78 14.64 -31.70
N ARG A 213 -8.61 15.80 -32.34
CA ARG A 213 -9.67 16.82 -32.39
C ARG A 213 -10.94 16.29 -33.04
N GLY A 214 -10.83 15.57 -34.16
CA GLY A 214 -11.96 14.95 -34.84
C GLY A 214 -12.72 13.98 -33.92
N MET A 215 -12.01 13.09 -33.22
CA MET A 215 -12.59 12.17 -32.24
C MET A 215 -13.28 12.93 -31.09
N ILE A 216 -12.62 13.93 -30.52
CA ILE A 216 -13.18 14.78 -29.46
C ILE A 216 -14.43 15.51 -29.97
N GLU A 217 -14.41 16.09 -31.16
CA GLU A 217 -15.56 16.81 -31.70
C GLU A 217 -16.73 15.89 -32.05
N GLN A 218 -16.46 14.71 -32.61
CA GLN A 218 -17.46 13.68 -32.85
C GLN A 218 -18.08 13.22 -31.54
N ARG A 219 -17.25 12.88 -30.54
CA ARG A 219 -17.70 12.50 -29.19
C ARG A 219 -18.54 13.61 -28.55
N ALA A 220 -18.17 14.87 -28.76
CA ALA A 220 -18.91 16.01 -28.23
C ALA A 220 -20.29 16.14 -28.88
N LYS A 221 -20.44 15.77 -30.16
CA LYS A 221 -21.73 15.71 -30.87
C LYS A 221 -22.57 14.53 -30.42
N GLU A 222 -21.98 13.35 -30.25
CA GLU A 222 -22.67 12.15 -29.75
C GLU A 222 -23.18 12.34 -28.32
N MET A 223 -22.40 13.02 -27.47
CA MET A 223 -22.81 13.40 -26.11
C MET A 223 -23.96 14.41 -26.10
N LYS A 224 -24.01 15.34 -27.07
CA LYS A 224 -25.11 16.31 -27.22
C LYS A 224 -26.41 15.68 -27.72
N THR A 225 -26.32 14.62 -28.52
CA THR A 225 -27.46 13.89 -29.09
C THR A 225 -27.96 12.76 -28.20
N GLY A 226 -27.25 12.45 -27.11
CA GLY A 226 -27.65 11.43 -26.12
C GLY A 226 -27.33 10.00 -26.53
N VAL A 227 -26.55 9.80 -27.60
CA VAL A 227 -26.23 8.49 -28.18
C VAL A 227 -24.99 7.85 -27.50
N ALA A 228 -24.04 8.66 -27.02
CA ALA A 228 -22.80 8.16 -26.41
C ALA A 228 -22.90 7.92 -24.89
N THR A 229 -22.33 6.79 -24.43
CA THR A 229 -22.18 6.45 -23.00
C THR A 229 -21.01 7.18 -22.35
N LYS A 230 -21.13 7.59 -21.09
CA LYS A 230 -20.09 8.34 -20.33
C LYS A 230 -19.05 7.47 -19.62
N ASN A 231 -18.78 6.28 -20.16
CA ASN A 231 -18.15 5.21 -19.38
C ASN A 231 -16.63 5.05 -19.63
N ASP A 232 -16.08 5.71 -20.65
CA ASP A 232 -14.65 5.74 -20.99
C ASP A 232 -13.96 7.04 -20.53
N LEU A 233 -12.62 7.01 -20.46
CA LEU A 233 -11.78 8.12 -19.96
C LEU A 233 -11.99 9.43 -20.75
N LEU A 234 -12.13 9.36 -22.08
CA LEU A 234 -12.37 10.52 -22.93
C LEU A 234 -13.75 11.14 -22.67
N GLY A 235 -14.78 10.31 -22.57
CA GLY A 235 -16.13 10.72 -22.19
C GLY A 235 -16.15 11.39 -20.82
N LEU A 236 -15.36 10.90 -19.85
CA LEU A 236 -15.20 11.52 -18.53
C LEU A 236 -14.47 12.88 -18.61
N LEU A 237 -13.36 12.96 -19.36
CA LEU A 237 -12.59 14.21 -19.56
C LEU A 237 -13.44 15.29 -20.24
N MET A 238 -14.25 14.90 -21.23
CA MET A 238 -15.10 15.81 -21.99
C MET A 238 -16.38 16.22 -21.24
N ASP A 239 -16.99 15.32 -20.47
CA ASP A 239 -18.12 15.65 -19.58
C ASP A 239 -17.65 16.64 -18.50
N SER A 240 -16.45 16.45 -17.96
CA SER A 240 -15.81 17.39 -17.02
C SER A 240 -15.64 18.77 -17.63
N ASN A 241 -15.15 18.87 -18.88
CA ASN A 241 -14.90 20.14 -19.56
C ASN A 241 -16.17 20.86 -20.08
N SER A 242 -17.20 20.11 -20.47
CA SER A 242 -18.44 20.69 -21.01
C SER A 242 -19.34 21.28 -19.91
N LYS A 243 -19.39 20.65 -18.72
CA LYS A 243 -20.18 21.11 -17.56
C LYS A 243 -19.69 22.43 -16.95
N ASP A 244 -18.42 22.81 -17.15
CA ASP A 244 -17.90 24.13 -16.78
C ASP A 244 -18.41 25.27 -17.68
N SER A 245 -19.03 24.97 -18.82
CA SER A 245 -19.55 25.97 -19.77
C SER A 245 -20.87 26.61 -19.35
N GLN A 246 -21.69 25.90 -18.58
CA GLN A 246 -23.05 26.35 -18.25
C GLN A 246 -23.15 27.05 -16.88
N ALA A 247 -22.10 27.00 -16.06
CA ALA A 247 -22.05 27.63 -14.73
C ALA A 247 -21.30 28.99 -14.73
N LYS A 248 -21.73 29.90 -15.63
CA LYS A 248 -21.47 31.36 -15.77
C LYS A 248 -20.11 31.97 -15.34
N GLY A 249 -19.48 32.66 -16.30
CA GLY A 249 -18.94 34.02 -16.18
C GLY A 249 -17.54 34.19 -15.57
N ASN A 250 -16.53 34.32 -16.44
CA ASN A 250 -15.21 34.94 -16.21
C ASN A 250 -14.39 34.47 -15.00
N SER A 251 -13.87 33.25 -15.05
CA SER A 251 -12.51 32.96 -14.56
C SER A 251 -11.94 31.73 -15.29
N GLU A 252 -10.94 31.94 -16.14
CA GLU A 252 -10.34 30.94 -17.06
C GLU A 252 -9.45 29.87 -16.37
N SER A 253 -9.26 29.94 -15.05
CA SER A 253 -8.16 29.26 -14.34
C SER A 253 -8.38 27.78 -13.95
N GLY A 254 -9.24 27.02 -14.64
CA GLY A 254 -9.46 25.60 -14.32
C GLY A 254 -10.01 24.73 -15.44
N ARG A 255 -10.14 25.28 -16.64
CA ARG A 255 -10.67 24.59 -17.81
C ARG A 255 -9.49 23.94 -18.53
N MET A 256 -9.50 22.62 -18.73
CA MET A 256 -8.58 22.05 -19.72
C MET A 256 -9.05 22.53 -21.09
N THR A 257 -8.21 23.29 -21.76
CA THR A 257 -8.41 23.62 -23.16
C THR A 257 -8.53 22.33 -23.98
N ILE A 258 -9.19 22.39 -25.14
CA ILE A 258 -9.23 21.24 -26.06
C ILE A 258 -7.79 20.79 -26.40
N GLU A 259 -6.84 21.71 -26.43
CA GLU A 259 -5.42 21.40 -26.61
C GLU A 259 -4.85 20.58 -25.45
N GLU A 260 -5.12 20.95 -24.19
CA GLU A 260 -4.66 20.18 -23.03
C GLU A 260 -5.30 18.79 -22.98
N VAL A 261 -6.57 18.64 -23.36
CA VAL A 261 -7.20 17.32 -23.50
C VAL A 261 -6.52 16.49 -24.59
N ILE A 262 -6.22 17.10 -25.75
CA ILE A 262 -5.50 16.43 -26.83
C ILE A 262 -4.12 15.95 -26.33
N ASP A 263 -3.41 16.77 -25.57
CA ASP A 263 -2.07 16.42 -25.07
C ASP A 263 -2.10 15.29 -24.03
N GLU A 264 -3.08 15.28 -23.12
CA GLU A 264 -3.30 14.15 -22.21
C GLU A 264 -3.70 12.87 -22.97
N CYS A 265 -4.56 12.98 -23.98
CA CYS A 265 -4.95 11.83 -24.82
C CYS A 265 -3.76 11.23 -25.55
N LYS A 266 -2.83 12.06 -26.08
CA LYS A 266 -1.59 11.57 -26.70
C LYS A 266 -0.78 10.70 -25.74
N LEU A 267 -0.66 11.13 -24.48
CA LEU A 267 0.07 10.39 -23.46
C LEU A 267 -0.59 9.04 -23.15
N PHE A 268 -1.91 8.99 -23.02
CA PHE A 268 -2.61 7.73 -22.73
C PHE A 268 -2.52 6.72 -23.88
N TYR A 269 -2.66 7.17 -25.14
CA TYR A 269 -2.49 6.33 -26.32
C TYR A 269 -1.09 5.69 -26.35
N PHE A 270 -0.04 6.49 -26.17
CA PHE A 270 1.34 5.98 -26.18
C PHE A 270 1.63 5.09 -24.96
N ALA A 271 1.31 5.55 -23.75
CA ALA A 271 1.69 4.88 -22.51
C ALA A 271 0.95 3.54 -22.31
N GLY A 272 -0.34 3.47 -22.69
CA GLY A 272 -1.15 2.27 -22.55
C GLY A 272 -0.82 1.17 -23.55
N GLN A 273 -0.43 1.53 -24.78
CA GLN A 273 -0.13 0.54 -25.82
C GLN A 273 1.29 -0.02 -25.70
N GLU A 274 2.30 0.86 -25.83
CA GLU A 274 3.67 0.42 -26.08
C GLU A 274 4.28 -0.31 -24.87
N THR A 275 4.03 0.20 -23.66
CA THR A 275 4.68 -0.36 -22.47
C THR A 275 4.17 -1.76 -22.12
N THR A 276 2.87 -2.02 -22.25
CA THR A 276 2.30 -3.35 -22.02
C THR A 276 2.67 -4.32 -23.16
N ALA A 277 2.74 -3.85 -24.41
CA ALA A 277 3.13 -4.69 -25.55
C ALA A 277 4.57 -5.22 -25.39
N VAL A 278 5.48 -4.37 -24.90
CA VAL A 278 6.86 -4.76 -24.55
C VAL A 278 6.88 -5.84 -23.48
N LEU A 279 6.12 -5.67 -22.40
CA LEU A 279 6.03 -6.66 -21.33
C LEU A 279 5.56 -8.02 -21.86
N LEU A 280 4.48 -8.06 -22.64
CA LEU A 280 3.94 -9.29 -23.20
C LEU A 280 4.92 -9.97 -24.17
N THR A 281 5.60 -9.19 -25.01
CA THR A 281 6.58 -9.68 -25.97
C THR A 281 7.75 -10.36 -25.28
N TRP A 282 8.40 -9.70 -24.32
CA TRP A 282 9.50 -10.30 -23.56
C TRP A 282 9.04 -11.48 -22.69
N THR A 283 7.79 -11.47 -22.22
CA THR A 283 7.22 -12.62 -21.52
C THR A 283 7.14 -13.84 -22.44
N MET A 284 6.69 -13.68 -23.68
CA MET A 284 6.68 -14.79 -24.65
C MET A 284 8.08 -15.26 -25.02
N VAL A 285 9.04 -14.35 -25.24
CA VAL A 285 10.45 -14.72 -25.50
C VAL A 285 10.98 -15.61 -24.37
N LEU A 286 10.83 -15.15 -23.11
CA LEU A 286 11.32 -15.88 -21.95
C LEU A 286 10.59 -17.21 -21.75
N LEU A 287 9.25 -17.26 -21.89
CA LEU A 287 8.53 -18.53 -21.79
C LEU A 287 8.84 -19.51 -22.93
N SER A 288 9.29 -19.02 -24.09
CA SER A 288 9.78 -19.87 -25.18
C SER A 288 11.18 -20.42 -24.90
N MET A 289 12.04 -19.62 -24.26
CA MET A 289 13.39 -20.04 -23.83
C MET A 289 13.36 -20.99 -22.62
N TYR A 290 12.32 -20.87 -21.78
CA TYR A 290 12.14 -21.66 -20.56
C TYR A 290 10.80 -22.44 -20.58
N PRO A 291 10.66 -23.50 -21.40
CA PRO A 291 9.41 -24.26 -21.55
C PRO A 291 8.88 -24.86 -20.24
N THR A 292 9.75 -25.12 -19.27
CA THR A 292 9.35 -25.57 -17.93
C THR A 292 8.47 -24.54 -17.21
N TRP A 293 8.80 -23.26 -17.32
CA TRP A 293 7.99 -22.17 -16.77
C TRP A 293 6.72 -21.95 -17.56
N GLN A 294 6.75 -22.13 -18.89
CA GLN A 294 5.54 -22.09 -19.73
C GLN A 294 4.55 -23.19 -19.31
N ALA A 295 5.03 -24.42 -19.09
CA ALA A 295 4.21 -25.53 -18.64
C ALA A 295 3.60 -25.28 -17.25
N ARG A 296 4.40 -24.77 -16.30
CA ARG A 296 3.92 -24.41 -14.95
C ARG A 296 2.86 -23.30 -14.97
N ALA A 297 3.09 -22.26 -15.77
CA ALA A 297 2.13 -21.17 -15.93
C ALA A 297 0.83 -21.66 -16.58
N ARG A 298 0.95 -22.51 -17.61
CA ARG A 298 -0.19 -23.13 -18.28
C ARG A 298 -0.98 -24.00 -17.31
N GLU A 299 -0.32 -24.84 -16.51
CA GLU A 299 -0.96 -25.66 -15.49
C GLU A 299 -1.72 -24.80 -14.46
N GLU A 300 -1.12 -23.73 -13.95
CA GLU A 300 -1.79 -22.79 -13.04
C GLU A 300 -3.04 -22.16 -13.67
N VAL A 301 -2.93 -21.71 -14.93
CA VAL A 301 -4.06 -21.12 -15.66
C VAL A 301 -5.19 -22.13 -15.84
N PHE A 302 -4.90 -23.37 -16.20
CA PHE A 302 -5.91 -24.43 -16.33
C PHE A 302 -6.50 -24.85 -14.99
N GLN A 303 -5.73 -24.82 -13.90
CA GLN A 303 -6.25 -25.11 -12.56
C GLN A 303 -7.22 -24.02 -12.07
N VAL A 304 -6.95 -22.76 -12.40
CA VAL A 304 -7.76 -21.61 -11.93
C VAL A 304 -8.97 -21.37 -12.83
N PHE A 305 -8.82 -21.40 -14.15
CA PHE A 305 -9.87 -21.03 -15.10
C PHE A 305 -10.36 -22.19 -15.99
N GLY A 306 -9.64 -23.30 -16.06
CA GLY A 306 -9.96 -24.36 -17.01
C GLY A 306 -10.00 -23.85 -18.45
N LYS A 307 -11.15 -24.04 -19.12
CA LYS A 307 -11.43 -23.52 -20.47
C LYS A 307 -12.29 -22.25 -20.46
N ASP A 308 -12.68 -21.77 -19.28
CA ASP A 308 -13.53 -20.59 -19.15
C ASP A 308 -12.70 -19.32 -19.32
N GLU A 309 -13.35 -18.21 -19.71
CA GLU A 309 -12.66 -16.94 -19.89
C GLU A 309 -12.08 -16.43 -18.55
N PRO A 310 -10.88 -15.81 -18.54
CA PRO A 310 -10.27 -15.32 -17.30
C PRO A 310 -11.14 -14.26 -16.58
N GLU A 311 -11.72 -14.62 -15.44
CA GLU A 311 -12.51 -13.72 -14.58
C GLU A 311 -11.66 -13.04 -13.48
N SER A 312 -12.15 -11.89 -12.98
CA SER A 312 -11.45 -11.04 -12.00
C SER A 312 -10.92 -11.80 -10.78
N ASP A 313 -11.72 -12.73 -10.25
CA ASP A 313 -11.45 -13.39 -8.98
C ASP A 313 -10.37 -14.49 -9.12
N GLY A 314 -10.22 -15.07 -10.32
CA GLY A 314 -9.16 -16.03 -10.61
C GLY A 314 -7.81 -15.38 -10.92
N LEU A 315 -7.77 -14.16 -11.50
CA LEU A 315 -6.51 -13.49 -11.90
C LEU A 315 -5.58 -13.20 -10.72
N ASN A 316 -6.14 -13.10 -9.51
CA ASN A 316 -5.39 -12.90 -8.27
C ASN A 316 -4.79 -14.20 -7.71
N GLN A 317 -5.28 -15.35 -8.15
CA GLN A 317 -4.79 -16.67 -7.75
C GLN A 317 -3.58 -17.13 -8.61
N LEU A 318 -3.34 -16.45 -9.73
CA LEU A 318 -2.21 -16.72 -10.63
C LEU A 318 -0.86 -16.28 -10.05
N LYS A 319 -0.34 -17.03 -9.07
CA LYS A 319 0.94 -16.75 -8.40
C LYS A 319 2.11 -16.91 -9.36
N ILE A 320 2.17 -18.01 -10.11
CA ILE A 320 3.23 -18.33 -11.07
C ILE A 320 3.26 -17.32 -12.21
N VAL A 321 2.10 -16.99 -12.81
CA VAL A 321 2.04 -15.94 -13.84
C VAL A 321 2.52 -14.60 -13.30
N THR A 322 2.14 -14.24 -12.06
CA THR A 322 2.60 -12.98 -11.43
C THR A 322 4.12 -12.97 -11.25
N MET A 323 4.70 -14.07 -10.77
CA MET A 323 6.15 -14.21 -10.60
C MET A 323 6.89 -14.07 -11.93
N ILE A 324 6.38 -14.71 -13.00
CA ILE A 324 6.92 -14.60 -14.35
C ILE A 324 6.89 -13.15 -14.82
N LEU A 325 5.73 -12.48 -14.74
CA LEU A 325 5.60 -11.09 -15.20
C LEU A 325 6.54 -10.14 -14.44
N TYR A 326 6.76 -10.35 -13.14
CA TYR A 326 7.68 -9.53 -12.35
C TYR A 326 9.15 -9.79 -12.71
N GLU A 327 9.54 -11.05 -12.95
CA GLU A 327 10.89 -11.36 -13.41
C GLU A 327 11.15 -10.85 -14.83
N VAL A 328 10.14 -10.89 -15.70
CA VAL A 328 10.22 -10.25 -17.04
C VAL A 328 10.39 -8.74 -16.90
N LEU A 329 9.61 -8.07 -16.04
CA LEU A 329 9.77 -6.63 -15.77
C LEU A 329 11.12 -6.29 -15.15
N ARG A 330 11.77 -7.23 -14.47
CA ARG A 330 13.12 -7.06 -13.92
C ARG A 330 14.15 -7.08 -15.05
N LEU A 331 14.17 -8.15 -15.84
CA LEU A 331 15.15 -8.37 -16.92
C LEU A 331 14.94 -7.46 -18.13
N TYR A 332 13.68 -7.24 -18.50
CA TYR A 332 13.29 -6.46 -19.67
C TYR A 332 12.26 -5.37 -19.31
N PRO A 333 12.61 -4.40 -18.43
CA PRO A 333 11.72 -3.32 -18.08
C PRO A 333 11.41 -2.48 -19.33
N PRO A 334 10.13 -2.15 -19.60
CA PRO A 334 9.79 -1.30 -20.73
C PRO A 334 10.53 0.03 -20.70
N VAL A 335 10.72 0.65 -19.53
CA VAL A 335 11.49 1.89 -19.37
C VAL A 335 12.84 1.60 -18.73
N THR A 336 13.94 1.79 -19.46
CA THR A 336 15.29 1.41 -19.04
C THR A 336 15.93 2.40 -18.06
N PHE A 337 15.49 3.67 -18.06
CA PHE A 337 15.91 4.69 -17.11
C PHE A 337 14.83 5.76 -16.88
N LEU A 338 14.83 6.36 -15.68
CA LEU A 338 13.92 7.44 -15.32
C LEU A 338 14.68 8.74 -15.09
N SER A 339 14.47 9.76 -15.91
CA SER A 339 15.11 11.07 -15.74
C SER A 339 14.24 12.09 -15.02
N ARG A 340 14.86 12.94 -14.20
CA ARG A 340 14.26 14.10 -13.53
C ARG A 340 15.21 15.28 -13.60
N SER A 341 14.69 16.47 -13.86
CA SER A 341 15.48 17.71 -13.77
C SER A 341 15.31 18.35 -12.39
N ALA A 342 16.41 18.77 -11.79
CA ALA A 342 16.40 19.52 -10.55
C ALA A 342 15.83 20.93 -10.81
N CYS A 343 14.57 21.19 -10.42
CA CYS A 343 13.95 22.51 -10.57
C CYS A 343 14.53 23.57 -9.61
N LYS A 344 15.25 23.11 -8.59
CA LYS A 344 16.05 23.89 -7.66
C LYS A 344 17.25 23.04 -7.26
N THR A 345 18.32 23.66 -6.76
CA THR A 345 19.47 22.91 -6.23
C THR A 345 19.01 22.00 -5.09
N ILE A 346 19.29 20.71 -5.20
CA ILE A 346 18.89 19.67 -4.23
C ILE A 346 20.10 18.80 -3.87
N THR A 347 20.15 18.31 -2.64
CA THR A 347 21.19 17.37 -2.21
C THR A 347 20.58 15.97 -2.08
N ILE A 348 21.12 14.99 -2.80
CA ILE A 348 20.67 13.58 -2.80
C ILE A 348 21.88 12.69 -2.51
N GLY A 349 21.86 11.90 -1.44
CA GLY A 349 22.93 10.93 -1.12
C GLY A 349 24.32 11.55 -0.91
N GLY A 350 24.39 12.78 -0.39
CA GLY A 350 25.65 13.53 -0.25
C GLY A 350 26.15 14.20 -1.54
N LEU A 351 25.42 14.06 -2.66
CA LEU A 351 25.72 14.76 -3.91
C LEU A 351 24.82 15.99 -4.02
N THR A 352 25.43 17.17 -4.15
CA THR A 352 24.72 18.42 -4.44
C THR A 352 24.48 18.52 -5.94
N ILE A 353 23.21 18.53 -6.32
CA ILE A 353 22.73 18.55 -7.70
C ILE A 353 22.19 19.96 -7.98
N PRO A 354 22.93 20.79 -8.74
CA PRO A 354 22.51 22.14 -9.10
C PRO A 354 21.17 22.18 -9.85
N VAL A 355 20.48 23.31 -9.77
CA VAL A 355 19.32 23.59 -10.63
C VAL A 355 19.66 23.36 -12.11
N GLY A 356 18.75 22.73 -12.84
CA GLY A 356 18.91 22.38 -14.25
C GLY A 356 19.63 21.06 -14.51
N VAL A 357 20.29 20.46 -13.51
CA VAL A 357 20.92 19.14 -13.69
C VAL A 357 19.87 18.05 -13.81
N GLN A 358 20.05 17.18 -14.80
CA GLN A 358 19.23 16.00 -15.04
C GLN A 358 19.81 14.81 -14.26
N VAL A 359 18.98 14.22 -13.42
CA VAL A 359 19.27 13.01 -12.65
C VAL A 359 18.55 11.86 -13.31
N SER A 360 19.28 10.82 -13.69
CA SER A 360 18.72 9.61 -14.29
C SER A 360 18.88 8.43 -13.34
N LEU A 361 17.79 7.74 -13.05
CA LEU A 361 17.80 6.48 -12.31
C LEU A 361 17.83 5.34 -13.33
N PRO A 362 18.93 4.59 -13.46
CA PRO A 362 19.04 3.52 -14.42
C PRO A 362 18.32 2.27 -13.92
N THR A 363 17.09 2.06 -14.39
CA THR A 363 16.24 0.94 -13.97
C THR A 363 16.85 -0.39 -14.39
N LEU A 364 17.31 -0.48 -15.65
CA LEU A 364 17.92 -1.70 -16.19
C LEU A 364 19.19 -2.10 -15.41
N PHE A 365 20.11 -1.17 -15.16
CA PHE A 365 21.34 -1.49 -14.43
C PHE A 365 21.06 -1.91 -12.99
N ILE A 366 20.15 -1.23 -12.28
CA ILE A 366 19.80 -1.60 -10.90
C ILE A 366 19.09 -2.96 -10.84
N HIS A 367 18.31 -3.30 -11.86
CA HIS A 367 17.62 -4.58 -11.95
C HIS A 367 18.54 -5.78 -12.28
N HIS A 368 19.72 -5.52 -12.86
CA HIS A 368 20.73 -6.53 -13.20
C HIS A 368 21.92 -6.56 -12.25
N ASP A 369 21.98 -5.67 -11.26
CA ASP A 369 23.12 -5.56 -10.35
C ASP A 369 23.27 -6.83 -9.48
N PRO A 370 24.37 -7.62 -9.63
CA PRO A 370 24.58 -8.82 -8.82
C PRO A 370 24.73 -8.54 -7.32
N GLU A 371 25.16 -7.33 -6.95
CA GLU A 371 25.22 -6.91 -5.56
C GLU A 371 23.83 -6.83 -4.94
N LEU A 372 22.81 -6.50 -5.73
CA LEU A 372 21.41 -6.39 -5.29
C LEU A 372 20.61 -7.68 -5.51
N TRP A 373 20.86 -8.40 -6.60
CA TRP A 373 20.01 -9.52 -7.05
C TRP A 373 20.63 -10.91 -6.89
N GLY A 374 21.93 -10.99 -6.58
CA GLY A 374 22.67 -12.26 -6.45
C GLY A 374 23.51 -12.57 -7.69
N GLU A 375 24.33 -13.61 -7.62
CA GLU A 375 25.19 -14.03 -8.75
C GLU A 375 24.39 -14.47 -9.98
N ASP A 376 23.13 -14.87 -9.79
CA ASP A 376 22.17 -15.26 -10.82
C ASP A 376 21.29 -14.07 -11.27
N ALA A 377 21.77 -12.83 -11.12
CA ALA A 377 21.05 -11.62 -11.51
C ALA A 377 20.72 -11.58 -13.02
N ASP A 378 21.55 -12.17 -13.87
CA ASP A 378 21.29 -12.21 -15.32
C ASP A 378 20.44 -13.42 -15.75
N ASP A 379 20.15 -14.33 -14.82
CA ASP A 379 19.35 -15.52 -15.10
C ASP A 379 17.85 -15.24 -14.90
N PHE A 380 17.01 -15.84 -15.76
CA PHE A 380 15.57 -15.83 -15.57
C PHE A 380 15.16 -16.78 -14.43
N ASN A 381 14.82 -16.19 -13.29
CA ASN A 381 14.43 -16.92 -12.09
C ASN A 381 13.16 -16.34 -11.44
N PRO A 382 11.96 -16.72 -11.91
CA PRO A 382 10.70 -16.28 -11.30
C PRO A 382 10.52 -16.67 -9.82
N GLU A 383 11.16 -17.74 -9.33
CA GLU A 383 11.07 -18.14 -7.90
C GLU A 383 11.58 -17.04 -6.95
N ARG A 384 12.37 -16.09 -7.44
CA ARG A 384 12.84 -14.95 -6.64
C ARG A 384 11.68 -14.12 -6.09
N PHE A 385 10.52 -14.12 -6.78
CA PHE A 385 9.30 -13.44 -6.35
C PHE A 385 8.33 -14.32 -5.56
N SER A 386 8.70 -15.55 -5.20
CA SER A 386 7.83 -16.52 -4.50
C SER A 386 7.31 -16.05 -3.14
N ASP A 387 8.13 -15.25 -2.45
CA ASP A 387 7.80 -14.60 -1.17
C ASP A 387 7.43 -13.11 -1.32
N GLY A 388 7.16 -12.67 -2.55
CA GLY A 388 6.79 -11.30 -2.90
C GLY A 388 7.98 -10.38 -3.20
N VAL A 389 7.67 -9.24 -3.83
CA VAL A 389 8.65 -8.25 -4.34
C VAL A 389 9.66 -7.79 -3.30
N MET A 390 9.22 -7.60 -2.05
CA MET A 390 10.07 -7.08 -0.96
C MET A 390 11.22 -8.01 -0.56
N LYS A 391 11.14 -9.30 -0.92
CA LYS A 391 12.16 -10.30 -0.64
C LYS A 391 12.92 -10.76 -1.88
N ALA A 392 12.59 -10.23 -3.06
CA ALA A 392 13.18 -10.66 -4.33
C ALA A 392 14.62 -10.18 -4.51
N SER A 393 15.05 -9.15 -3.77
CA SER A 393 16.40 -8.58 -3.83
C SER A 393 16.94 -8.28 -2.44
N LYS A 394 18.26 -8.15 -2.32
CA LYS A 394 18.95 -7.75 -1.07
C LYS A 394 18.54 -6.35 -0.60
N ASN A 395 18.07 -5.50 -1.53
CA ASN A 395 17.52 -4.18 -1.25
C ASN A 395 16.04 -4.11 -1.66
N GLN A 396 15.17 -3.78 -0.71
CA GLN A 396 13.71 -3.76 -0.87
C GLN A 396 13.19 -2.73 -1.90
N PHE A 397 14.02 -1.78 -2.31
CA PHE A 397 13.69 -0.75 -3.30
C PHE A 397 14.37 -0.98 -4.66
N ALA A 398 15.03 -2.13 -4.87
CA ALA A 398 15.73 -2.40 -6.12
C ALA A 398 14.78 -2.75 -7.28
N PHE A 399 13.52 -3.08 -7.01
CA PHE A 399 12.51 -3.40 -8.04
C PHE A 399 11.50 -2.25 -8.21
N PHE A 400 11.64 -1.47 -9.29
CA PHE A 400 10.78 -0.31 -9.56
C PHE A 400 10.46 -0.12 -11.06
N PRO A 401 9.99 -1.16 -11.78
CA PRO A 401 9.70 -1.06 -13.21
C PRO A 401 8.62 -0.03 -13.58
N PHE A 402 7.78 0.36 -12.61
CA PHE A 402 6.73 1.37 -12.75
C PHE A 402 7.11 2.73 -12.15
N GLY A 403 8.37 2.90 -11.72
CA GLY A 403 8.84 4.02 -10.92
C GLY A 403 8.43 3.93 -9.45
N TRP A 404 8.64 5.02 -8.71
CA TRP A 404 8.43 5.07 -7.27
C TRP A 404 7.94 6.44 -6.80
N GLY A 405 7.24 6.49 -5.65
CA GLY A 405 6.82 7.73 -5.00
C GLY A 405 5.61 8.44 -5.65
N PRO A 406 5.47 9.77 -5.51
CA PRO A 406 4.29 10.53 -5.95
C PRO A 406 4.02 10.53 -7.47
N ARG A 407 4.98 10.07 -8.27
CA ARG A 407 4.91 9.97 -9.73
C ARG A 407 5.07 8.52 -10.21
N ILE A 408 4.72 7.54 -9.36
CA ILE A 408 4.58 6.14 -9.78
C ILE A 408 3.55 6.03 -10.90
N CYS A 409 3.75 5.07 -11.81
CA CYS A 409 2.87 4.86 -12.96
C CYS A 409 1.42 4.70 -12.51
N VAL A 410 0.54 5.59 -12.99
CA VAL A 410 -0.90 5.54 -12.69
C VAL A 410 -1.57 4.28 -13.27
N GLY A 411 -0.99 3.72 -14.33
CA GLY A 411 -1.49 2.55 -15.05
C GLY A 411 -0.93 1.21 -14.56
N GLN A 412 -0.16 1.15 -13.47
CA GLN A 412 0.50 -0.10 -13.02
C GLN A 412 -0.49 -1.27 -12.89
N ASN A 413 -1.60 -1.07 -12.18
CA ASN A 413 -2.59 -2.13 -11.99
C ASN A 413 -3.31 -2.49 -13.29
N PHE A 414 -3.52 -1.50 -14.18
CA PHE A 414 -4.11 -1.72 -15.50
C PHE A 414 -3.21 -2.63 -16.35
N ALA A 415 -1.92 -2.29 -16.45
CA ALA A 415 -0.94 -3.04 -17.25
C ALA A 415 -0.75 -4.48 -16.74
N VAL A 416 -0.66 -4.68 -15.41
CA VAL A 416 -0.51 -6.03 -14.83
C VAL A 416 -1.77 -6.87 -15.03
N LEU A 417 -2.97 -6.28 -14.90
CA LEU A 417 -4.23 -7.00 -15.15
C LEU A 417 -4.37 -7.38 -16.64
N GLU A 418 -4.12 -6.43 -17.53
CA GLU A 418 -4.12 -6.65 -18.98
C GLU A 418 -3.15 -7.77 -19.37
N ALA A 419 -1.91 -7.72 -18.86
CA ALA A 419 -0.90 -8.74 -19.15
C ALA A 419 -1.31 -10.13 -18.63
N LYS A 420 -1.92 -10.21 -17.44
CA LYS A 420 -2.41 -11.49 -16.88
C LYS A 420 -3.53 -12.10 -17.72
N ILE A 421 -4.50 -11.29 -18.16
CA ILE A 421 -5.62 -11.77 -18.98
C ILE A 421 -5.11 -12.24 -20.34
N ALA A 422 -4.29 -11.42 -21.00
CA ALA A 422 -3.72 -11.75 -22.30
C ALA A 422 -2.90 -13.06 -22.23
N LEU A 423 -1.99 -13.17 -21.25
CA LEU A 423 -1.15 -14.35 -21.10
C LEU A 423 -1.96 -15.60 -20.72
N SER A 424 -2.96 -15.47 -19.83
CA SER A 424 -3.84 -16.59 -19.48
C SER A 424 -4.62 -17.09 -20.70
N THR A 425 -5.18 -16.17 -21.49
CA THR A 425 -5.94 -16.51 -22.70
C THR A 425 -5.04 -17.19 -23.73
N ILE A 426 -3.81 -16.71 -23.93
CA ILE A 426 -2.82 -17.34 -24.82
C ILE A 426 -2.47 -18.74 -24.32
N LEU A 427 -2.15 -18.90 -23.02
CA LEU A 427 -1.78 -20.18 -22.44
C LEU A 427 -2.94 -21.19 -22.37
N GLN A 428 -4.20 -20.76 -22.46
CA GLN A 428 -5.33 -21.69 -22.65
C GLN A 428 -5.34 -22.30 -24.05
N HIS A 429 -5.02 -21.52 -25.08
CA HIS A 429 -5.21 -21.92 -26.48
C HIS A 429 -3.93 -22.47 -27.12
N PHE A 430 -2.76 -21.95 -26.75
CA PHE A 430 -1.52 -22.15 -27.51
C PHE A 430 -0.32 -22.50 -26.63
N SER A 431 0.49 -23.46 -27.08
CA SER A 431 1.89 -23.61 -26.68
C SER A 431 2.78 -23.07 -27.79
N PHE A 432 3.90 -22.47 -27.41
CA PHE A 432 4.71 -21.71 -28.34
C PHE A 432 6.22 -21.87 -28.06
N GLU A 433 7.02 -21.80 -29.12
CA GLU A 433 8.48 -21.92 -29.10
C GLU A 433 9.13 -20.83 -29.98
N LEU A 434 10.41 -20.53 -29.72
CA LEU A 434 11.15 -19.59 -30.56
C LEU A 434 11.28 -20.14 -31.97
N SER A 435 10.99 -19.33 -32.98
CA SER A 435 11.27 -19.72 -34.36
C SER A 435 12.79 -19.89 -34.57
N PRO A 436 13.23 -20.84 -35.39
CA PRO A 436 14.63 -20.90 -35.86
C PRO A 436 15.11 -19.60 -36.52
N SER A 437 14.20 -18.74 -37.00
CA SER A 437 14.51 -17.44 -37.60
C SER A 437 14.75 -16.32 -36.57
N TYR A 438 14.49 -16.57 -35.28
CA TYR A 438 14.59 -15.55 -34.24
C TYR A 438 16.04 -15.11 -33.99
N THR A 439 16.26 -13.79 -34.01
CA THR A 439 17.52 -13.16 -33.63
C THR A 439 17.32 -12.30 -32.39
N HIS A 440 17.93 -12.68 -31.26
CA HIS A 440 17.82 -11.93 -30.01
C HIS A 440 18.66 -10.65 -30.08
N ALA A 441 18.00 -9.51 -30.31
CA ALA A 441 18.63 -8.19 -30.35
C ALA A 441 17.73 -7.14 -29.68
N PRO A 442 17.76 -6.98 -28.35
CA PRO A 442 17.05 -5.90 -27.66
C PRO A 442 17.63 -4.52 -28.02
N MET A 443 16.75 -3.54 -28.28
CA MET A 443 17.11 -2.14 -28.56
C MET A 443 16.27 -1.20 -27.70
N SER A 444 16.90 -0.16 -27.14
CA SER A 444 16.22 0.88 -26.39
C SER A 444 16.01 2.11 -27.28
N VAL A 445 14.75 2.43 -27.61
CA VAL A 445 14.38 3.68 -28.31
C VAL A 445 13.84 4.70 -27.29
N ILE A 446 12.58 4.56 -26.91
CA ILE A 446 12.00 5.11 -25.66
C ILE A 446 11.71 3.96 -24.70
N THR A 447 11.27 2.82 -25.24
CA THR A 447 11.12 1.56 -24.53
C THR A 447 12.12 0.50 -25.00
N LEU A 448 12.32 -0.55 -24.19
CA LEU A 448 13.17 -1.70 -24.53
C LEU A 448 12.41 -2.69 -25.42
N GLN A 449 12.63 -2.64 -26.73
CA GLN A 449 11.89 -3.44 -27.72
C GLN A 449 12.84 -4.34 -28.54
N PRO A 450 12.34 -5.38 -29.23
CA PRO A 450 13.15 -6.15 -30.18
C PRO A 450 13.61 -5.30 -31.39
N GLN A 451 14.85 -5.49 -31.86
CA GLN A 451 15.41 -4.81 -33.05
C GLN A 451 14.97 -5.47 -34.37
N HIS A 452 14.71 -6.78 -34.36
CA HIS A 452 14.30 -7.58 -35.51
C HIS A 452 12.96 -8.27 -35.21
N ASP A 453 12.22 -8.62 -36.26
CA ASP A 453 10.91 -9.29 -36.20
C ASP A 453 10.96 -10.49 -35.23
N PHE A 454 10.02 -10.56 -34.29
CA PHE A 454 10.02 -11.56 -33.22
C PHE A 454 9.10 -12.72 -33.59
N VAL A 455 9.70 -13.75 -34.20
CA VAL A 455 8.93 -14.82 -34.82
C VAL A 455 8.82 -16.06 -33.91
N ILE A 456 7.60 -16.50 -33.63
CA ILE A 456 7.28 -17.68 -32.79
C ILE A 456 6.63 -18.77 -33.64
N ALA A 457 6.99 -20.04 -33.39
CA ALA A 457 6.27 -21.19 -33.93
C ALA A 457 5.27 -21.75 -32.89
N PHE A 458 3.99 -21.85 -33.25
CA PHE A 458 2.96 -22.52 -32.44
C PHE A 458 2.97 -24.03 -32.68
N LEU A 459 2.94 -24.86 -31.63
CA LEU A 459 2.84 -26.32 -31.76
C LEU A 459 1.58 -26.83 -31.04
N THR A 460 0.88 -27.77 -31.66
CA THR A 460 -0.21 -28.53 -31.03
C THR A 460 0.33 -29.78 -30.34
N VAL A 461 -0.03 -29.98 -29.07
CA VAL A 461 0.49 -31.07 -28.24
C VAL A 461 -0.28 -32.36 -28.49
N SER A 462 0.37 -33.37 -29.08
CA SER A 462 -0.06 -34.76 -29.01
C SER A 462 1.12 -35.74 -28.84
N CYS A 463 1.16 -36.41 -27.68
CA CYS A 463 1.62 -37.79 -27.42
C CYS A 463 3.10 -38.26 -27.42
N ILE A 464 4.18 -37.44 -27.36
CA ILE A 464 5.57 -37.97 -27.34
C ILE A 464 6.33 -37.77 -25.99
N LEU A 465 5.63 -37.56 -24.86
CA LEU A 465 6.28 -37.37 -23.55
C LEU A 465 6.56 -38.64 -22.73
N VAL A 466 6.05 -39.81 -23.11
CA VAL A 466 6.17 -41.02 -22.26
C VAL A 466 7.47 -41.80 -22.48
N LEU A 467 8.11 -41.70 -23.66
CA LEU A 467 9.29 -42.53 -23.98
C LEU A 467 10.63 -41.85 -23.67
N ILE A 468 10.71 -40.51 -23.70
CA ILE A 468 11.94 -39.75 -23.45
C ILE A 468 12.29 -39.71 -21.95
N TRP A 469 11.29 -39.76 -21.08
CA TRP A 469 11.47 -39.71 -19.62
C TRP A 469 12.23 -40.92 -19.05
N ILE A 470 12.04 -42.11 -19.62
CA ILE A 470 12.73 -43.33 -19.19
C ILE A 470 14.21 -43.30 -19.60
N GLY A 471 14.53 -42.78 -20.80
CA GLY A 471 15.91 -42.69 -21.29
C GLY A 471 16.78 -41.66 -20.53
N ARG A 472 16.18 -40.57 -20.04
CA ARG A 472 16.91 -39.52 -19.30
C ARG A 472 17.27 -39.94 -17.87
N LEU A 473 16.43 -40.74 -17.22
CA LEU A 473 16.66 -41.20 -15.84
C LEU A 473 17.90 -42.11 -15.76
N VAL A 474 18.07 -43.01 -16.73
CA VAL A 474 19.21 -43.94 -16.80
C VAL A 474 20.54 -43.21 -17.08
N ASN A 475 20.51 -42.19 -17.94
CA ASN A 475 21.70 -41.40 -18.26
C ASN A 475 22.19 -40.55 -17.06
N TRP A 476 21.24 -40.02 -16.27
CA TRP A 476 21.54 -39.15 -15.13
C TRP A 476 22.07 -39.91 -13.91
N ILE A 477 21.49 -41.07 -13.58
CA ILE A 477 21.86 -41.83 -12.38
C ILE A 477 23.16 -42.61 -12.57
N TRP A 478 23.47 -43.06 -13.80
CA TRP A 478 24.56 -44.03 -14.02
C TRP A 478 25.70 -43.52 -14.90
N TRP A 479 25.42 -42.91 -16.06
CA TRP A 479 26.46 -42.66 -17.07
C TRP A 479 27.25 -41.38 -16.88
N LYS A 480 26.59 -40.30 -16.46
CA LYS A 480 27.24 -39.00 -16.25
C LYS A 480 28.28 -39.00 -15.11
N PRO A 481 28.04 -39.64 -13.94
CA PRO A 481 29.00 -39.67 -12.84
C PRO A 481 30.29 -40.44 -13.16
N MET A 482 30.17 -41.61 -13.81
CA MET A 482 31.33 -42.43 -14.20
C MET A 482 32.21 -41.76 -15.26
N LYS A 483 31.62 -40.97 -16.15
CA LYS A 483 32.39 -40.25 -17.18
C LYS A 483 33.19 -39.10 -16.56
N LEU A 484 32.65 -38.44 -15.55
CA LEU A 484 33.30 -37.36 -14.81
C LEU A 484 34.44 -37.88 -13.91
N GLU A 485 34.28 -39.03 -13.27
CA GLU A 485 35.34 -39.70 -12.48
C GLU A 485 36.58 -40.01 -13.35
N ARG A 486 36.38 -40.52 -14.57
CA ARG A 486 37.46 -40.85 -15.50
C ARG A 486 38.19 -39.62 -16.07
N GLU A 487 37.49 -38.50 -16.21
CA GLU A 487 38.09 -37.22 -16.66
C GLU A 487 38.92 -36.59 -15.55
N LEU A 488 38.42 -36.59 -14.30
CA LEU A 488 39.13 -36.04 -13.15
C LEU A 488 40.40 -36.83 -12.77
N TRP A 489 40.42 -38.15 -13.00
CA TRP A 489 41.62 -38.97 -12.81
C TRP A 489 42.70 -38.72 -13.88
N LYS A 490 42.32 -38.28 -15.08
CA LYS A 490 43.28 -37.87 -16.13
C LYS A 490 43.97 -36.55 -15.80
N GLU A 491 43.28 -35.66 -15.08
CA GLU A 491 43.81 -34.38 -14.59
C GLU A 491 44.54 -34.48 -13.24
N GLY A 492 44.83 -35.70 -12.77
CA GLY A 492 45.67 -35.93 -11.59
C GLY A 492 44.96 -35.87 -10.23
N PHE A 493 43.66 -35.59 -10.20
CA PHE A 493 42.87 -35.61 -8.96
C PHE A 493 42.46 -37.03 -8.61
N ARG A 494 43.13 -37.64 -7.61
CA ARG A 494 42.72 -38.95 -7.06
C ARG A 494 41.90 -38.77 -5.79
N GLY A 495 40.71 -39.36 -5.79
CA GLY A 495 39.83 -39.50 -4.63
C GLY A 495 39.23 -40.90 -4.56
N PRO A 496 38.58 -41.27 -3.43
CA PRO A 496 37.98 -42.59 -3.26
C PRO A 496 36.81 -42.83 -4.24
N PRO A 497 36.60 -44.08 -4.69
CA PRO A 497 35.67 -44.39 -5.77
C PRO A 497 34.21 -44.13 -5.39
N TYR A 498 33.40 -43.75 -6.39
CA TYR A 498 31.98 -43.45 -6.21
C TYR A 498 31.21 -44.63 -5.59
N ARG A 499 30.40 -44.36 -4.54
CA ARG A 499 29.50 -45.32 -3.91
C ARG A 499 28.07 -44.78 -3.88
N LEU A 500 27.16 -45.59 -4.42
CA LEU A 500 25.76 -45.23 -4.65
C LEU A 500 25.03 -44.88 -3.34
N LEU A 501 24.28 -43.76 -3.37
CA LEU A 501 23.33 -43.26 -2.36
C LEU A 501 23.86 -42.68 -1.03
N TYR A 502 25.10 -42.93 -0.56
CA TYR A 502 25.52 -42.42 0.78
C TYR A 502 26.91 -41.79 0.93
N GLY A 503 27.79 -41.78 -0.08
CA GLY A 503 29.03 -40.98 -0.10
C GLY A 503 29.90 -41.00 1.18
N CYS A 504 30.62 -39.89 1.46
CA CYS A 504 31.54 -39.75 2.61
C CYS A 504 30.90 -39.08 3.85
N LEU A 505 29.58 -39.09 3.97
CA LEU A 505 28.84 -38.39 5.03
C LEU A 505 29.25 -38.82 6.45
N LYS A 506 29.73 -40.05 6.62
CA LYS A 506 30.13 -40.61 7.92
C LYS A 506 31.51 -40.14 8.40
N GLU A 507 32.44 -39.81 7.50
CA GLU A 507 33.75 -39.23 7.84
C GLU A 507 33.65 -37.74 8.21
N ASN A 508 32.68 -37.03 7.62
CA ASN A 508 32.47 -35.60 7.85
C ASN A 508 31.94 -35.32 9.28
N SER A 509 31.10 -36.21 9.83
CA SER A 509 30.67 -36.13 11.24
C SER A 509 31.85 -36.25 12.21
N ARG A 510 32.87 -37.05 11.89
CA ARG A 510 34.03 -37.28 12.76
C ARG A 510 34.97 -36.06 12.83
N MET A 511 35.19 -35.37 11.71
CA MET A 511 36.01 -34.13 11.68
C MET A 511 35.33 -32.94 12.37
N THR A 512 33.99 -32.94 12.40
CA THR A 512 33.19 -31.93 13.11
C THR A 512 33.33 -32.07 14.62
N GLU A 513 33.44 -33.31 15.13
CA GLU A 513 33.69 -33.64 16.54
C GLU A 513 35.11 -33.23 17.01
N GLU A 514 36.12 -33.31 16.13
CA GLU A 514 37.50 -32.88 16.45
C GLU A 514 37.67 -31.35 16.40
N ALA A 515 36.98 -30.65 15.50
CA ALA A 515 37.07 -29.19 15.35
C ALA A 515 36.46 -28.41 16.54
N TRP A 516 35.54 -29.03 17.29
CA TRP A 516 34.83 -28.43 18.43
C TRP A 516 35.61 -28.55 19.76
N SER A 517 36.84 -29.06 19.74
CA SER A 517 37.60 -29.39 20.96
C SER A 517 38.55 -28.29 21.49
N LYS A 518 38.68 -27.11 20.85
CA LYS A 518 39.47 -25.96 21.38
C LYS A 518 38.90 -24.57 21.03
N PRO A 519 39.03 -23.53 21.87
CA PRO A 519 38.25 -22.28 21.74
C PRO A 519 39.04 -21.04 21.29
N MET A 520 38.43 -20.12 20.52
CA MET A 520 37.95 -18.77 20.91
C MET A 520 37.46 -17.96 19.68
N ASN A 521 36.90 -16.76 19.88
CA ASN A 521 35.66 -16.25 19.27
C ASN A 521 35.80 -14.81 18.70
N LEU A 522 35.02 -14.43 17.66
CA LEU A 522 34.22 -13.18 17.57
C LEU A 522 33.29 -13.17 16.32
N ASN A 523 31.99 -13.13 16.61
CA ASN A 523 30.80 -13.37 15.79
C ASN A 523 30.58 -12.45 14.56
N HIS A 524 30.05 -13.02 13.46
CA HIS A 524 29.56 -12.32 12.26
C HIS A 524 28.03 -12.24 12.21
N GLN A 525 27.41 -11.37 13.02
CA GLN A 525 26.05 -10.90 12.78
C GLN A 525 26.07 -9.81 11.70
N ILE A 526 25.66 -10.13 10.46
CA ILE A 526 25.61 -9.16 9.32
C ILE A 526 24.24 -8.50 9.14
N VAL A 527 23.22 -8.94 9.87
CA VAL A 527 21.87 -8.33 9.85
C VAL A 527 21.86 -6.81 10.19
N PRO A 528 22.80 -6.23 10.98
CA PRO A 528 22.90 -4.76 11.15
C PRO A 528 23.29 -3.97 9.90
N ARG A 529 23.79 -4.63 8.85
CA ARG A 529 24.35 -3.96 7.67
C ARG A 529 23.36 -3.77 6.52
N LEU A 530 22.27 -4.54 6.47
CA LEU A 530 21.32 -4.53 5.34
C LEU A 530 20.00 -3.80 5.64
N ASN A 531 19.76 -3.41 6.90
CA ASN A 531 18.60 -2.58 7.27
C ASN A 531 18.93 -1.61 8.43
N PRO A 532 19.66 -0.51 8.17
CA PRO A 532 20.20 0.34 9.24
C PRO A 532 19.14 1.19 9.98
N TYR A 533 17.88 1.26 9.54
CA TYR A 533 16.85 2.08 10.20
C TYR A 533 15.92 1.31 11.13
N LEU A 534 15.75 -0.01 10.95
CA LEU A 534 15.00 -0.87 11.88
C LEU A 534 15.90 -1.86 12.64
N HIS A 535 17.08 -2.19 12.10
CA HIS A 535 18.01 -3.13 12.75
C HIS A 535 18.94 -2.47 13.76
N LYS A 536 19.21 -1.17 13.60
CA LYS A 536 19.95 -0.39 14.59
C LYS A 536 19.09 -0.06 15.81
N ILE A 537 17.79 0.15 15.62
CA ILE A 537 16.88 0.31 16.76
C ILE A 537 16.85 -1.01 17.51
N ARG A 538 17.25 -1.00 18.78
CA ARG A 538 17.11 -2.12 19.72
C ARG A 538 15.64 -2.37 20.05
N MET A 539 14.76 -2.50 19.06
CA MET A 539 13.32 -2.61 19.25
C MET A 539 12.95 -3.91 19.94
N LEU A 540 13.48 -5.04 19.47
CA LEU A 540 13.14 -6.33 20.07
C LEU A 540 13.55 -6.40 21.54
N PRO A 541 14.79 -6.03 21.93
CA PRO A 541 15.15 -5.93 23.35
C PRO A 541 14.28 -4.91 24.11
N ALA A 542 13.95 -3.76 23.53
CA ALA A 542 13.09 -2.78 24.18
C ALA A 542 11.67 -3.32 24.42
N PHE A 543 11.03 -3.89 23.40
CA PHE A 543 9.73 -4.57 23.49
C PHE A 543 9.76 -5.67 24.55
N SER A 544 10.72 -6.58 24.47
CA SER A 544 10.86 -7.69 25.41
C SER A 544 11.16 -7.21 26.83
N THR A 545 11.91 -6.11 27.00
CA THR A 545 12.16 -5.55 28.33
C THR A 545 10.90 -4.92 28.92
N SER A 546 10.19 -4.07 28.16
CA SER A 546 8.93 -3.46 28.61
C SER A 546 7.87 -4.52 28.90
N CYS A 547 7.76 -5.56 28.07
CA CYS A 547 6.86 -6.69 28.31
C CYS A 547 7.31 -7.54 29.52
N SER A 548 8.61 -7.77 29.72
CA SER A 548 9.13 -8.49 30.89
C SER A 548 8.83 -7.73 32.19
N GLU A 549 8.97 -6.40 32.18
CA GLU A 549 8.63 -5.55 33.33
C GLU A 549 7.14 -5.60 33.64
N LEU A 550 6.27 -5.58 32.61
CA LEU A 550 4.82 -5.76 32.77
C LEU A 550 4.50 -7.12 33.38
N VAL A 551 5.03 -8.21 32.81
CA VAL A 551 4.81 -9.59 33.28
C VAL A 551 5.25 -9.71 34.74
N LYS A 552 6.47 -9.26 35.08
CA LYS A 552 6.96 -9.27 36.47
C LYS A 552 6.07 -8.47 37.42
N ARG A 553 5.54 -7.31 36.98
CA ARG A 553 4.59 -6.53 37.77
C ARG A 553 3.31 -7.31 38.04
N TRP A 554 2.75 -7.95 37.02
CA TRP A 554 1.55 -8.78 37.17
C TRP A 554 1.79 -9.99 38.08
N GLU A 555 2.96 -10.63 37.97
CA GLU A 555 3.35 -11.72 38.88
C GLU A 555 3.43 -11.24 40.35
N MET A 556 3.97 -10.05 40.60
CA MET A 556 4.03 -9.47 41.94
C MET A 556 2.64 -9.10 42.48
N LEU A 557 1.73 -8.62 41.63
CA LEU A 557 0.35 -8.29 42.02
C LEU A 557 -0.46 -9.53 42.42
N ILE A 558 -0.27 -10.64 41.69
CA ILE A 558 -0.86 -11.94 42.02
C ILE A 558 -0.24 -12.50 43.31
N GLY A 559 1.09 -12.42 43.44
CA GLY A 559 1.81 -12.87 44.63
C GLY A 559 1.64 -14.37 44.87
N SER A 560 1.12 -14.74 46.05
CA SER A 560 0.78 -16.13 46.41
C SER A 560 -0.68 -16.51 46.14
N LYS A 561 -1.47 -15.62 45.54
CA LYS A 561 -2.87 -15.88 45.20
C LYS A 561 -2.95 -16.71 43.91
N GLU A 562 -4.01 -17.50 43.76
CA GLU A 562 -4.26 -18.25 42.53
C GLU A 562 -4.65 -17.31 41.38
N SER A 563 -5.42 -16.25 41.69
CA SER A 563 -5.93 -15.29 40.72
C SER A 563 -5.93 -13.85 41.23
N TYR A 564 -5.92 -12.88 40.32
CA TYR A 564 -6.03 -11.45 40.64
C TYR A 564 -6.88 -10.71 39.61
N GLU A 565 -7.87 -9.94 40.05
CA GLU A 565 -8.64 -9.05 39.16
C GLU A 565 -7.84 -7.79 38.86
N LEU A 566 -7.65 -7.50 37.57
CA LEU A 566 -6.87 -6.37 37.08
C LEU A 566 -7.62 -5.65 35.96
N ASP A 567 -7.65 -4.31 36.01
CA ASP A 567 -7.97 -3.51 34.83
C ASP A 567 -6.74 -3.42 33.92
N VAL A 568 -6.76 -4.16 32.81
CA VAL A 568 -5.60 -4.22 31.90
C VAL A 568 -5.47 -2.97 31.02
N TRP A 569 -6.49 -2.12 30.93
CA TRP A 569 -6.47 -0.96 30.04
C TRP A 569 -5.33 0.04 30.40
N PRO A 570 -5.23 0.57 31.63
CA PRO A 570 -4.12 1.44 32.02
C PRO A 570 -2.75 0.75 31.93
N GLU A 571 -2.70 -0.55 32.17
CA GLU A 571 -1.47 -1.35 32.15
C GLU A 571 -0.90 -1.47 30.74
N LEU A 572 -1.76 -1.72 29.75
CA LEU A 572 -1.39 -1.79 28.33
C LEU A 572 -1.08 -0.40 27.74
N GLN A 573 -1.78 0.66 28.19
CA GLN A 573 -1.39 2.03 27.85
C GLN A 573 0.02 2.35 28.35
N ASN A 574 0.37 1.93 29.56
CA ASN A 574 1.72 2.11 30.11
C ASN A 574 2.77 1.27 29.36
N LEU A 575 2.44 0.04 28.98
CA LEU A 575 3.33 -0.83 28.20
C LEU A 575 3.70 -0.15 26.88
N THR A 576 2.70 0.23 26.09
CA THR A 576 2.92 0.82 24.77
C THR A 576 3.60 2.19 24.82
N ALA A 577 3.30 2.97 25.86
CA ALA A 577 4.00 4.22 26.15
C ALA A 577 5.50 3.99 26.45
N ASP A 578 5.83 2.98 27.24
CA ASP A 578 7.23 2.64 27.55
C ASP A 578 7.97 2.11 26.32
N VAL A 579 7.29 1.27 25.53
CA VAL A 579 7.82 0.74 24.28
C VAL A 579 8.17 1.86 23.30
N ILE A 580 7.26 2.80 23.01
CA ILE A 580 7.55 3.90 22.07
C ILE A 580 8.60 4.85 22.64
N SER A 581 8.60 5.11 23.96
CA SER A 581 9.64 5.93 24.62
C SER A 581 11.03 5.32 24.49
N ARG A 582 11.17 4.00 24.66
CA ARG A 582 12.46 3.28 24.56
C ARG A 582 12.92 3.15 23.11
N THR A 583 12.01 2.84 22.19
CA THR A 583 12.35 2.58 20.78
C THR A 583 12.54 3.84 19.95
N ALA A 584 11.66 4.85 20.11
CA ALA A 584 11.71 6.05 19.30
C ALA A 584 12.53 7.19 19.95
N PHE A 585 12.68 7.22 21.27
CA PHE A 585 13.29 8.36 21.97
C PHE A 585 14.48 7.99 22.87
N GLY A 586 14.81 6.69 22.98
CA GLY A 586 15.91 6.21 23.83
C GLY A 586 15.74 6.58 25.31
N SER A 587 14.51 6.89 25.72
CA SER A 587 14.13 7.41 27.03
C SER A 587 13.27 6.39 27.77
N SER A 588 13.18 6.50 29.10
CA SER A 588 12.22 5.68 29.85
C SER A 588 10.80 6.27 29.75
N TYR A 589 9.77 5.43 29.93
CA TYR A 589 8.40 5.91 30.12
C TYR A 589 8.28 7.08 31.11
N VAL A 590 9.09 7.10 32.16
CA VAL A 590 9.08 8.15 33.20
C VAL A 590 9.41 9.53 32.60
N GLU A 591 10.32 9.60 31.63
CA GLU A 591 10.67 10.88 30.95
C GLU A 591 9.54 11.36 30.01
N GLY A 592 8.73 10.45 29.45
CA GLY A 592 7.61 10.75 28.55
C GLY A 592 6.22 10.81 29.19
N LYS A 593 6.06 10.36 30.44
CA LYS A 593 4.77 10.18 31.12
C LYS A 593 3.88 11.42 31.10
N GLN A 594 4.48 12.58 31.37
CA GLN A 594 3.76 13.85 31.35
C GLN A 594 3.27 14.22 29.95
N ILE A 595 4.04 13.89 28.90
CA ILE A 595 3.65 14.11 27.50
C ILE A 595 2.41 13.28 27.16
N PHE A 596 2.41 11.98 27.50
CA PHE A 596 1.27 11.09 27.24
C PHE A 596 0.00 11.54 27.96
N GLN A 597 0.12 11.95 29.22
CA GLN A 597 -1.01 12.48 30.00
C GLN A 597 -1.58 13.76 29.39
N LEU A 598 -0.70 14.70 29.00
CA LEU A 598 -1.09 15.95 28.36
C LEU A 598 -1.74 15.72 26.99
N GLN A 599 -1.22 14.79 26.18
CA GLN A 599 -1.80 14.43 24.89
C GLN A 599 -3.16 13.71 25.04
N SER A 600 -3.32 12.87 26.05
CA SER A 600 -4.61 12.24 26.39
C SER A 600 -5.64 13.29 26.83
N GLU A 601 -5.24 14.28 27.63
CA GLU A 601 -6.12 15.41 27.95
C GLU A 601 -6.45 16.24 26.69
N GLN A 602 -5.46 16.45 25.82
CA GLN A 602 -5.65 17.15 24.56
C GLN A 602 -6.64 16.44 23.64
N SER A 603 -6.59 15.11 23.53
CA SER A 603 -7.50 14.33 22.70
C SER A 603 -8.96 14.46 23.19
N LEU A 604 -9.17 14.48 24.50
CA LEU A 604 -10.49 14.72 25.10
C LEU A 604 -11.00 16.13 24.82
N LEU A 605 -10.14 17.15 24.90
CA LEU A 605 -10.50 18.54 24.60
C LEU A 605 -10.78 18.73 23.10
N ILE A 606 -9.99 18.12 22.22
CA ILE A 606 -10.22 18.12 20.77
C ILE A 606 -11.54 17.39 20.46
N SER A 607 -11.79 16.24 21.07
CA SER A 607 -13.06 15.53 20.92
C SER A 607 -14.23 16.42 21.35
N LYS A 608 -14.13 17.15 22.46
CA LYS A 608 -15.13 18.16 22.87
C LYS A 608 -15.25 19.33 21.88
N ALA A 609 -14.14 19.79 21.30
CA ALA A 609 -14.16 20.87 20.32
C ALA A 609 -14.82 20.44 19.00
N LEU A 610 -14.53 19.22 18.51
CA LEU A 610 -15.23 18.58 17.39
C LEU A 610 -16.72 18.34 17.71
N ARG A 611 -17.07 18.33 19.01
CA ARG A 611 -18.47 18.35 19.49
C ARG A 611 -19.10 19.77 19.53
N THR A 612 -18.50 20.75 18.89
CA THR A 612 -19.09 22.09 18.77
C THR A 612 -18.96 22.62 17.34
N MET A 613 -19.81 23.58 16.95
CA MET A 613 -19.69 24.22 15.64
C MET A 613 -18.33 24.92 15.53
N TYR A 614 -17.53 24.56 14.53
CA TYR A 614 -16.32 25.30 14.22
C TYR A 614 -16.69 26.68 13.67
N ILE A 615 -16.49 27.72 14.48
CA ILE A 615 -16.60 29.11 14.04
C ILE A 615 -15.18 29.64 13.78
N PRO A 616 -14.86 30.09 12.55
CA PRO A 616 -13.56 30.67 12.25
C PRO A 616 -13.17 31.74 13.26
N GLY A 617 -12.00 31.58 13.88
CA GLY A 617 -11.50 32.48 14.91
C GLY A 617 -11.86 32.10 16.35
N PHE A 618 -12.85 31.24 16.59
CA PHE A 618 -13.22 30.81 17.96
C PHE A 618 -12.07 30.11 18.68
N ARG A 619 -11.18 29.43 17.96
CA ARG A 619 -9.95 28.83 18.52
C ARG A 619 -9.04 29.84 19.23
N TYR A 620 -9.16 31.12 18.91
CA TYR A 620 -8.36 32.18 19.51
C TYR A 620 -9.02 32.82 20.73
N LEU A 621 -10.35 32.65 20.89
CA LEU A 621 -11.08 33.17 22.04
C LEU A 621 -10.58 32.53 23.35
N PRO A 622 -10.48 33.30 24.44
CA PRO A 622 -9.96 32.84 25.72
C PRO A 622 -11.00 32.02 26.50
N THR A 623 -11.55 30.95 25.91
CA THR A 623 -12.39 30.00 26.64
C THR A 623 -11.53 29.12 27.56
N LYS A 624 -12.11 28.54 28.62
CA LYS A 624 -11.39 27.65 29.55
C LYS A 624 -10.69 26.51 28.80
N GLU A 625 -11.40 25.89 27.85
CA GLU A 625 -10.90 24.80 27.00
C GLU A 625 -9.79 25.29 26.07
N ASN A 626 -9.95 26.44 25.39
CA ASN A 626 -8.93 26.97 24.48
C ASN A 626 -7.66 27.40 25.24
N ILE A 627 -7.82 28.00 26.42
CA ILE A 627 -6.70 28.35 27.30
C ILE A 627 -5.98 27.07 27.72
N ARG A 628 -6.72 26.03 28.14
CA ARG A 628 -6.10 24.76 28.53
C ARG A 628 -5.41 24.08 27.35
N MET A 629 -6.01 24.02 26.16
CA MET A 629 -5.38 23.49 24.95
C MET A 629 -4.11 24.27 24.57
N LYS A 630 -4.12 25.60 24.65
CA LYS A 630 -2.92 26.44 24.43
C LYS A 630 -1.84 26.14 25.49
N LYS A 631 -2.22 25.96 26.74
CA LYS A 631 -1.31 25.61 27.84
C LYS A 631 -0.70 24.22 27.63
N ILE A 632 -1.51 23.22 27.31
CA ILE A 632 -1.06 21.86 26.97
C ILE A 632 -0.10 21.89 25.78
N HIS A 633 -0.45 22.59 24.70
CA HIS A 633 0.42 22.70 23.52
C HIS A 633 1.79 23.30 23.90
N LYS A 634 1.80 24.34 24.74
CA LYS A 634 3.05 24.94 25.24
C LYS A 634 3.84 23.96 26.12
N GLU A 635 3.20 23.31 27.09
CA GLU A 635 3.84 22.34 27.99
C GLU A 635 4.44 21.17 27.21
N VAL A 636 3.69 20.56 26.29
CA VAL A 636 4.18 19.46 25.44
C VAL A 636 5.33 19.92 24.56
N ARG A 637 5.23 21.09 23.94
CA ARG A 637 6.32 21.67 23.13
C ARG A 637 7.58 21.87 23.97
N ASP A 638 7.46 22.45 25.16
CA ASP A 638 8.60 22.74 26.02
C ASP A 638 9.27 21.45 26.55
N LEU A 639 8.48 20.40 26.86
CA LEU A 639 8.98 19.08 27.23
C LEU A 639 9.74 18.41 26.07
N LEU A 640 9.15 18.34 24.88
CA LEU A 640 9.79 17.77 23.69
C LEU A 640 11.04 18.54 23.30
N TRP A 641 10.99 19.87 23.36
CA TRP A 641 12.14 20.72 23.15
C TRP A 641 13.28 20.42 24.15
N GLY A 642 12.94 20.16 25.41
CA GLY A 642 13.89 19.72 26.43
C GLY A 642 14.58 18.41 26.06
N ILE A 643 13.83 17.40 25.62
CA ILE A 643 14.34 16.10 25.17
C ILE A 643 15.26 16.29 23.97
N ILE A 644 14.80 17.01 22.94
CA ILE A 644 15.57 17.28 21.72
C ILE A 644 16.87 18.02 22.04
N LYS A 645 16.83 19.07 22.88
CA LYS A 645 18.04 19.82 23.25
C LYS A 645 19.01 19.02 24.10
N LYS A 646 18.52 18.19 25.02
CA LYS A 646 19.36 17.27 25.80
C LYS A 646 20.10 16.34 24.84
N ARG A 647 19.39 15.80 23.85
CA ARG A 647 19.94 14.91 22.82
C ARG A 647 20.94 15.59 21.89
N GLU A 648 20.63 16.78 21.37
CA GLU A 648 21.56 17.58 20.57
C GLU A 648 22.87 17.88 21.32
N LYS A 649 22.80 18.13 22.62
CA LYS A 649 24.00 18.36 23.45
C LYS A 649 24.84 17.10 23.61
N SER A 650 24.22 15.94 23.85
CA SER A 650 24.92 14.65 23.93
C SER A 650 25.63 14.31 22.61
N ILE A 651 24.95 14.49 21.46
CA ILE A 651 25.54 14.29 20.13
C ILE A 651 26.76 15.21 19.94
N LYS A 652 26.66 16.49 20.32
CA LYS A 652 27.79 17.44 20.21
C LYS A 652 28.98 17.11 21.11
N LYS A 653 28.78 16.37 22.19
CA LYS A 653 29.85 15.92 23.10
C LYS A 653 30.53 14.63 22.64
N GLY A 654 30.08 14.01 21.55
CA GLY A 654 30.59 12.73 21.09
C GLY A 654 30.16 11.54 21.97
N GLU A 655 29.12 11.72 22.80
CA GLU A 655 28.51 10.60 23.53
C GLU A 655 27.85 9.63 22.54
N PRO A 656 27.96 8.30 22.73
CA PRO A 656 27.36 7.34 21.81
C PRO A 656 25.86 7.58 21.71
N CYS A 657 25.39 7.86 20.49
CA CYS A 657 23.97 8.02 20.23
C CYS A 657 23.33 6.63 20.41
N ASN A 658 22.27 6.53 21.21
CA ASN A 658 21.39 5.38 21.10
C ASN A 658 20.78 5.44 19.69
N ASP A 659 20.77 4.31 19.00
CA ASP A 659 20.20 4.13 17.67
C ASP A 659 18.64 4.23 17.70
N ASP A 660 18.08 5.26 18.32
CA ASP A 660 16.64 5.55 18.42
C ASP A 660 16.19 6.54 17.33
N LEU A 661 14.89 6.55 17.02
CA LEU A 661 14.32 7.36 15.94
C LEU A 661 14.65 8.87 16.06
N LEU A 662 14.62 9.43 17.28
CA LEU A 662 14.98 10.82 17.52
C LEU A 662 16.47 11.09 17.27
N GLY A 663 17.35 10.18 17.71
CA GLY A 663 18.77 10.21 17.41
C GLY A 663 19.03 10.24 15.90
N LEU A 664 18.37 9.35 15.16
CA LEU A 664 18.47 9.27 13.70
C LEU A 664 17.94 10.53 12.99
N LEU A 665 16.81 11.08 13.46
CA LEU A 665 16.27 12.34 12.94
C LEU A 665 17.21 13.53 13.19
N LEU A 666 17.86 13.57 14.36
CA LEU A 666 18.80 14.63 14.71
C LEU A 666 20.16 14.49 14.03
N GLU A 667 20.65 13.26 13.83
CA GLU A 667 21.85 12.97 13.06
C GLU A 667 21.66 13.32 11.59
N SER A 668 20.56 12.89 10.98
CA SER A 668 20.21 13.28 9.61
C SER A 668 20.15 14.81 9.46
N ASN A 669 19.56 15.52 10.43
CA ASN A 669 19.54 16.98 10.46
C ASN A 669 20.92 17.63 10.73
N ASN A 670 21.84 16.95 11.44
CA ASN A 670 23.18 17.46 11.75
C ASN A 670 24.20 17.18 10.63
N GLU A 671 24.07 16.07 9.89
CA GLU A 671 24.89 15.80 8.69
C GLU A 671 24.61 16.84 7.59
N VAL A 672 23.37 17.32 7.50
CA VAL A 672 22.96 18.46 6.67
C VAL A 672 23.65 19.77 7.06
N ARG A 673 24.26 19.90 8.27
CA ARG A 673 24.99 21.13 8.69
C ARG A 673 26.20 21.46 7.82
N LYS A 674 26.76 20.50 7.07
CA LYS A 674 27.94 20.76 6.24
C LYS A 674 27.59 21.18 4.81
N GLU A 675 26.37 20.94 4.31
CA GLU A 675 26.12 21.03 2.85
C GLU A 675 24.87 21.80 2.36
N ASN A 676 23.83 22.12 3.16
CA ASN A 676 22.76 23.04 2.70
C ASN A 676 21.79 23.49 3.82
N LYS A 677 21.31 24.74 3.79
CA LYS A 677 20.39 25.30 4.82
C LYS A 677 18.89 25.01 4.59
N ASP A 678 18.47 24.65 3.38
CA ASP A 678 17.04 24.62 2.96
C ASP A 678 16.35 23.23 3.03
N ILE A 679 17.07 22.16 3.42
CA ILE A 679 16.53 20.77 3.55
C ILE A 679 16.31 20.40 5.04
N ARG A 680 16.62 21.32 5.95
CA ARG A 680 16.57 21.09 7.38
C ARG A 680 15.12 20.99 7.86
N LEU A 681 14.73 19.89 8.52
CA LEU A 681 13.56 19.92 9.40
C LEU A 681 13.86 20.95 10.49
N THR A 682 13.04 21.98 10.57
CA THR A 682 13.11 22.93 11.68
C THR A 682 12.90 22.16 12.99
N VAL A 683 13.43 22.69 14.08
CA VAL A 683 13.21 22.08 15.39
C VAL A 683 11.72 22.02 15.72
N GLU A 684 10.93 22.97 15.20
CA GLU A 684 9.48 22.98 15.33
C GLU A 684 8.82 21.83 14.54
N GLU A 685 9.23 21.60 13.29
CA GLU A 685 8.73 20.46 12.50
C GLU A 685 9.13 19.13 13.15
N THR A 686 10.33 19.04 13.72
CA THR A 686 10.78 17.85 14.45
C THR A 686 9.89 17.61 15.69
N ILE A 687 9.49 18.66 16.40
CA ILE A 687 8.56 18.58 17.52
C ILE A 687 7.18 18.09 17.07
N GLU A 688 6.65 18.59 15.95
CA GLU A 688 5.36 18.13 15.43
C GLU A 688 5.38 16.64 15.04
N GLU A 689 6.45 16.17 14.38
CA GLU A 689 6.62 14.75 14.10
C GLU A 689 6.73 13.92 15.39
N CYS A 690 7.47 14.40 16.40
CA CYS A 690 7.57 13.71 17.69
C CYS A 690 6.20 13.61 18.39
N LYS A 691 5.36 14.67 18.34
CA LYS A 691 3.99 14.63 18.90
C LYS A 691 3.17 13.51 18.25
N LEU A 692 3.27 13.37 16.93
CA LEU A 692 2.57 12.33 16.19
C LEU A 692 3.02 10.93 16.61
N PHE A 693 4.34 10.68 16.70
CA PHE A 693 4.86 9.37 17.12
C PHE A 693 4.44 8.98 18.55
N TYR A 694 4.53 9.92 19.50
CA TYR A 694 4.10 9.70 20.88
C TYR A 694 2.61 9.33 20.97
N PHE A 695 1.74 10.04 20.23
CA PHE A 695 0.31 9.75 20.26
C PHE A 695 -0.03 8.45 19.51
N ALA A 696 0.41 8.33 18.26
CA ALA A 696 0.00 7.26 17.35
C ALA A 696 0.56 5.90 17.80
N GLY A 697 1.82 5.84 18.26
CA GLY A 697 2.46 4.60 18.68
C GLY A 697 1.90 4.02 19.98
N GLN A 698 1.45 4.86 20.91
CA GLN A 698 0.91 4.42 22.19
C GLN A 698 -0.59 4.07 22.10
N GLU A 699 -1.41 5.05 21.72
CA GLU A 699 -2.86 4.95 21.90
C GLU A 699 -3.48 3.87 21.01
N THR A 700 -2.94 3.66 19.80
CA THR A 700 -3.53 2.70 18.85
C THR A 700 -3.19 1.25 19.22
N THR A 701 -1.94 0.95 19.57
CA THR A 701 -1.52 -0.41 19.95
C THR A 701 -2.12 -0.84 21.29
N SER A 702 -2.24 0.06 22.26
CA SER A 702 -2.85 -0.27 23.56
C SER A 702 -4.32 -0.65 23.42
N VAL A 703 -5.07 0.06 22.56
CA VAL A 703 -6.46 -0.28 22.24
C VAL A 703 -6.55 -1.66 21.59
N LEU A 704 -5.68 -1.96 20.61
CA LEU A 704 -5.63 -3.28 19.98
C LEU A 704 -5.41 -4.39 20.99
N LEU A 705 -4.38 -4.27 21.84
CA LEU A 705 -4.06 -5.27 22.86
C LEU A 705 -5.20 -5.46 23.85
N THR A 706 -5.85 -4.37 24.25
CA THR A 706 -6.94 -4.40 25.23
C THR A 706 -8.18 -5.09 24.68
N TRP A 707 -8.61 -4.75 23.46
CA TRP A 707 -9.72 -5.45 22.83
C TRP A 707 -9.37 -6.91 22.55
N THR A 708 -8.12 -7.21 22.20
CA THR A 708 -7.65 -8.59 22.02
C THR A 708 -7.77 -9.40 23.31
N MET A 709 -7.36 -8.84 24.46
CA MET A 709 -7.53 -9.52 25.76
C MET A 709 -9.00 -9.69 26.13
N ILE A 710 -9.85 -8.68 25.87
CA ILE A 710 -11.30 -8.78 26.12
C ILE A 710 -11.92 -9.91 25.28
N VAL A 711 -11.65 -9.98 23.97
CA VAL A 711 -12.24 -11.04 23.11
C VAL A 711 -11.68 -12.41 23.45
N LEU A 712 -10.40 -12.54 23.78
CA LEU A 712 -9.84 -13.82 24.23
C LEU A 712 -10.38 -14.27 25.58
N SER A 713 -10.79 -13.32 26.44
CA SER A 713 -11.49 -13.62 27.69
C SER A 713 -12.90 -14.17 27.46
N MET A 714 -13.56 -13.69 26.39
CA MET A 714 -14.88 -14.17 25.95
C MET A 714 -14.79 -15.51 25.20
N HIS A 715 -13.64 -15.80 24.57
CA HIS A 715 -13.42 -16.96 23.71
C HIS A 715 -12.19 -17.77 24.15
N GLN A 716 -12.31 -18.42 25.31
CA GLN A 716 -11.21 -19.20 25.93
C GLN A 716 -10.57 -20.20 24.95
N SER A 717 -11.36 -20.90 24.14
CA SER A 717 -10.85 -21.85 23.14
C SER A 717 -9.81 -21.26 22.19
N TRP A 718 -9.94 -19.98 21.82
CA TRP A 718 -8.95 -19.29 20.99
C TRP A 718 -7.73 -18.84 21.80
N GLN A 719 -7.91 -18.55 23.09
CA GLN A 719 -6.83 -18.28 24.02
C GLN A 719 -5.95 -19.53 24.22
N GLU A 720 -6.54 -20.72 24.39
CA GLU A 720 -5.81 -21.99 24.46
C GLU A 720 -5.04 -22.26 23.17
N ARG A 721 -5.68 -22.16 22.00
CA ARG A 721 -5.01 -22.37 20.70
C ARG A 721 -3.84 -21.40 20.48
N ALA A 722 -4.03 -20.13 20.82
CA ALA A 722 -2.96 -19.14 20.74
C ALA A 722 -1.81 -19.46 21.70
N ARG A 723 -2.12 -19.93 22.92
CA ARG A 723 -1.13 -20.36 23.90
C ARG A 723 -0.36 -21.58 23.41
N GLU A 724 -1.03 -22.59 22.88
CA GLU A 724 -0.40 -23.79 22.30
C GLU A 724 0.57 -23.40 21.18
N GLU A 725 0.16 -22.53 20.25
CA GLU A 725 1.04 -22.02 19.19
C GLU A 725 2.27 -21.28 19.77
N VAL A 726 2.06 -20.40 20.74
CA VAL A 726 3.15 -19.64 21.38
C VAL A 726 4.13 -20.57 22.10
N LEU A 727 3.64 -21.54 22.87
CA LEU A 727 4.47 -22.52 23.58
C LEU A 727 5.17 -23.47 22.60
N GLN A 728 4.55 -23.84 21.48
CA GLN A 728 5.19 -24.65 20.45
C GLN A 728 6.34 -23.90 19.76
N VAL A 729 6.17 -22.61 19.48
CA VAL A 729 7.17 -21.80 18.75
C VAL A 729 8.30 -21.34 19.66
N PHE A 730 7.99 -20.88 20.88
CA PHE A 730 8.97 -20.24 21.77
C PHE A 730 9.23 -21.02 23.07
N GLY A 731 8.39 -21.98 23.43
CA GLY A 731 8.40 -22.55 24.78
C GLY A 731 8.20 -21.46 25.83
N ARG A 732 9.09 -21.42 26.84
CA ARG A 732 9.16 -20.33 27.84
C ARG A 732 10.26 -19.30 27.54
N ASN A 733 10.88 -19.34 26.36
CA ASN A 733 11.90 -18.38 25.97
C ASN A 733 11.26 -17.06 25.54
N ALA A 734 12.03 -15.97 25.64
CA ALA A 734 11.59 -14.67 25.14
C ALA A 734 11.34 -14.73 23.60
N PRO A 735 10.29 -14.10 23.08
CA PRO A 735 10.00 -14.11 21.65
C PRO A 735 11.14 -13.51 20.82
N ASP A 736 11.54 -14.22 19.76
CA ASP A 736 12.47 -13.75 18.73
C ASP A 736 11.73 -13.39 17.41
N PHE A 737 12.41 -12.66 16.52
CA PHE A 737 11.78 -12.17 15.29
C PHE A 737 11.29 -13.31 14.37
N ASP A 738 12.08 -14.37 14.24
CA ASP A 738 11.77 -15.50 13.37
C ASP A 738 10.57 -16.31 13.87
N GLY A 739 10.43 -16.48 15.19
CA GLY A 739 9.26 -17.08 15.79
C GLY A 739 8.00 -16.23 15.63
N LEU A 740 8.07 -14.90 15.70
CA LEU A 740 6.88 -14.03 15.59
C LEU A 740 6.19 -14.12 14.23
N ASN A 741 6.94 -14.48 13.18
CA ASN A 741 6.41 -14.73 11.84
C ASN A 741 5.70 -16.10 11.72
N ARG A 742 6.02 -17.04 12.63
CA ARG A 742 5.40 -18.37 12.68
C ARG A 742 4.09 -18.39 13.49
N LEU A 743 3.79 -17.33 14.26
CA LEU A 743 2.55 -17.18 15.01
C LEU A 743 1.33 -16.85 14.11
N LYS A 744 0.80 -17.86 13.42
CA LYS A 744 -0.35 -17.72 12.51
C LYS A 744 -1.66 -17.48 13.26
N ILE A 745 -1.94 -18.25 14.32
CA ILE A 745 -3.15 -18.14 15.14
C ILE A 745 -3.19 -16.79 15.85
N VAL A 746 -2.09 -16.36 16.46
CA VAL A 746 -2.01 -15.03 17.08
C VAL A 746 -2.25 -13.92 16.05
N SER A 747 -1.71 -14.06 14.82
CA SER A 747 -1.95 -13.08 13.75
C SER A 747 -3.43 -13.02 13.36
N MET A 748 -4.10 -14.17 13.20
CA MET A 748 -5.53 -14.25 12.90
C MET A 748 -6.38 -13.60 14.00
N ILE A 749 -6.04 -13.84 15.26
CA ILE A 749 -6.72 -13.23 16.42
C ILE A 749 -6.57 -11.70 16.40
N LEU A 750 -5.36 -11.19 16.17
CA LEU A 750 -5.11 -9.75 16.11
C LEU A 750 -5.87 -9.10 14.94
N TYR A 751 -5.95 -9.75 13.78
CA TYR A 751 -6.72 -9.24 12.65
C TYR A 751 -8.22 -9.23 12.92
N GLU A 752 -8.76 -10.27 13.56
CA GLU A 752 -10.18 -10.30 13.92
C GLU A 752 -10.52 -9.29 15.02
N ALA A 753 -9.63 -9.07 15.99
CA ALA A 753 -9.78 -8.01 16.97
C ALA A 753 -9.75 -6.61 16.31
N LEU A 754 -8.83 -6.37 15.36
CA LEU A 754 -8.80 -5.14 14.56
C LEU A 754 -10.07 -4.95 13.72
N ARG A 755 -10.65 -6.04 13.23
CA ARG A 755 -11.90 -6.01 12.46
C ARG A 755 -13.08 -5.55 13.31
N LEU A 756 -13.30 -6.25 14.43
CA LEU A 756 -14.43 -6.00 15.33
C LEU A 756 -14.31 -4.70 16.12
N TYR A 757 -13.08 -4.26 16.42
CA TYR A 757 -12.82 -3.08 17.23
C TYR A 757 -11.90 -2.09 16.50
N SER A 758 -12.21 -1.84 15.23
CA SER A 758 -11.47 -0.88 14.40
C SER A 758 -11.49 0.55 14.97
N GLY A 759 -10.52 1.36 14.53
CA GLY A 759 -10.46 2.78 14.87
C GLY A 759 -11.66 3.59 14.36
N GLY A 760 -11.73 4.87 14.74
CA GLY A 760 -12.80 5.76 14.27
C GLY A 760 -12.76 6.04 12.76
N SER A 761 -13.79 6.69 12.22
CA SER A 761 -13.91 7.00 10.80
C SER A 761 -12.71 7.79 10.24
N LEU A 762 -12.20 7.39 9.08
CA LEU A 762 -11.14 8.14 8.39
C LEU A 762 -11.76 9.31 7.63
N ILE A 763 -11.42 10.54 8.03
CA ILE A 763 -11.92 11.77 7.40
C ILE A 763 -10.92 12.25 6.34
N ARG A 764 -11.41 12.64 5.17
CA ARG A 764 -10.64 13.24 4.07
C ARG A 764 -11.38 14.45 3.52
N GLN A 765 -10.70 15.58 3.35
CA GLN A 765 -11.31 16.74 2.71
C GLN A 765 -10.88 16.84 1.25
N THR A 766 -11.83 17.07 0.36
CA THR A 766 -11.56 17.38 -1.05
C THR A 766 -10.96 18.77 -1.15
N TYR A 767 -9.77 18.93 -1.72
CA TYR A 767 -9.15 20.25 -1.94
C TYR A 767 -9.46 20.83 -3.33
N LYS A 768 -9.86 19.97 -4.26
CA LYS A 768 -10.38 20.28 -5.59
C LYS A 768 -11.65 19.47 -5.83
N ARG A 769 -12.36 19.73 -6.92
CA ARG A 769 -13.49 18.87 -7.32
C ARG A 769 -12.94 17.46 -7.61
N MET A 770 -13.55 16.44 -7.01
CA MET A 770 -13.14 15.04 -7.11
C MET A 770 -14.31 14.22 -7.65
N GLU A 771 -14.09 13.41 -8.66
CA GLU A 771 -15.07 12.44 -9.14
C GLU A 771 -14.88 11.12 -8.38
N LEU A 772 -15.92 10.68 -7.66
CA LEU A 772 -16.00 9.38 -7.01
C LEU A 772 -17.14 8.61 -7.68
N GLY A 773 -16.79 7.71 -8.60
CA GLY A 773 -17.73 6.98 -9.47
C GLY A 773 -18.76 7.89 -10.12
N LYS A 774 -20.06 7.76 -9.80
CA LYS A 774 -21.11 8.60 -10.39
C LYS A 774 -21.29 9.99 -9.73
N PHE A 775 -20.51 10.30 -8.69
CA PHE A 775 -20.68 11.49 -7.88
C PHE A 775 -19.50 12.47 -8.05
N SER A 776 -19.81 13.70 -8.40
CA SER A 776 -18.90 14.84 -8.45
C SER A 776 -18.93 15.59 -7.11
N ILE A 777 -17.84 15.44 -6.36
CA ILE A 777 -17.71 16.01 -5.02
C ILE A 777 -16.92 17.32 -5.11
N PRO A 778 -17.53 18.48 -4.81
CA PRO A 778 -16.85 19.77 -4.89
C PRO A 778 -15.76 19.93 -3.82
N PRO A 779 -14.85 20.91 -3.96
CA PRO A 779 -13.84 21.20 -2.95
C PRO A 779 -14.45 21.66 -1.62
N GLY A 780 -13.79 21.32 -0.53
CA GLY A 780 -14.18 21.61 0.84
C GLY A 780 -15.15 20.59 1.45
N VAL A 781 -15.50 19.51 0.73
CA VAL A 781 -16.34 18.43 1.25
C VAL A 781 -15.49 17.47 2.04
N GLU A 782 -15.91 17.17 3.26
CA GLU A 782 -15.33 16.12 4.08
C GLU A 782 -16.01 14.78 3.79
N LEU A 783 -15.20 13.78 3.47
CA LEU A 783 -15.56 12.40 3.24
C LEU A 783 -15.13 11.59 4.44
N ALA A 784 -16.09 10.96 5.11
CA ALA A 784 -15.81 10.00 6.17
C ALA A 784 -15.90 8.59 5.60
N LEU A 785 -14.84 7.80 5.78
CA LEU A 785 -14.86 6.36 5.52
C LEU A 785 -15.15 5.65 6.86
N PRO A 786 -16.36 5.08 7.02
CA PRO A 786 -16.75 4.46 8.27
C PRO A 786 -16.19 3.05 8.36
N MET A 787 -14.97 2.93 8.92
CA MET A 787 -14.24 1.66 9.03
C MET A 787 -15.08 0.59 9.73
N LEU A 788 -15.64 0.92 10.89
CA LEU A 788 -16.42 -0.01 11.70
C LEU A 788 -17.71 -0.49 10.99
N LEU A 789 -18.37 0.39 10.22
CA LEU A 789 -19.54 -0.02 9.43
C LEU A 789 -19.15 -1.04 8.34
N ILE A 790 -18.05 -0.79 7.64
CA ILE A 790 -17.59 -1.66 6.54
C ILE A 790 -17.07 -2.99 7.08
N GLN A 791 -16.42 -2.97 8.25
CA GLN A 791 -15.83 -4.16 8.87
C GLN A 791 -16.88 -5.06 9.54
N HIS A 792 -18.09 -4.56 9.81
CA HIS A 792 -19.24 -5.31 10.31
C HIS A 792 -20.32 -5.57 9.26
N ASP A 793 -20.10 -5.24 7.98
CA ASP A 793 -21.13 -5.42 6.95
C ASP A 793 -21.31 -6.91 6.61
N PRO A 794 -22.48 -7.52 6.87
CA PRO A 794 -22.72 -8.94 6.53
C PRO A 794 -22.65 -9.23 5.03
N GLU A 795 -22.90 -8.22 4.18
CA GLU A 795 -22.75 -8.38 2.74
C GLU A 795 -21.28 -8.67 2.36
N LEU A 796 -20.34 -8.06 3.07
CA LEU A 796 -18.90 -8.20 2.83
C LEU A 796 -18.27 -9.36 3.63
N TRP A 797 -18.73 -9.57 4.86
CA TRP A 797 -18.08 -10.46 5.83
C TRP A 797 -18.83 -11.77 6.11
N GLY A 798 -20.04 -11.93 5.57
CA GLY A 798 -20.89 -13.10 5.80
C GLY A 798 -21.87 -12.88 6.96
N ASP A 799 -22.77 -13.84 7.18
CA ASP A 799 -23.79 -13.75 8.23
C ASP A 799 -23.17 -13.75 9.65
N ASP A 800 -21.94 -14.27 9.78
CA ASP A 800 -21.13 -14.28 11.00
C ASP A 800 -20.30 -12.99 11.19
N ALA A 801 -20.61 -11.90 10.47
CA ALA A 801 -19.85 -10.64 10.52
C ALA A 801 -19.73 -10.05 11.93
N ASP A 802 -20.69 -10.29 12.81
CA ASP A 802 -20.65 -9.81 14.20
C ASP A 802 -20.10 -10.85 15.18
N GLU A 803 -19.64 -11.99 14.70
CA GLU A 803 -19.02 -13.04 15.52
C GLU A 803 -17.49 -12.92 15.50
N PHE A 804 -16.85 -13.29 16.61
CA PHE A 804 -15.40 -13.41 16.67
C PHE A 804 -14.97 -14.74 16.06
N ASN A 805 -14.54 -14.67 14.80
CA ASN A 805 -14.08 -15.83 14.04
C ASN A 805 -12.70 -15.57 13.42
N PRO A 806 -11.59 -15.74 14.19
CA PRO A 806 -10.23 -15.65 13.65
C PRO A 806 -9.97 -16.58 12.46
N GLY A 807 -10.69 -17.71 12.37
CA GLY A 807 -10.56 -18.69 11.29
C GLY A 807 -10.78 -18.11 9.90
N ARG A 808 -11.53 -17.00 9.76
CA ARG A 808 -11.71 -16.31 8.47
C ARG A 808 -10.40 -15.86 7.83
N PHE A 809 -9.37 -15.58 8.64
CA PHE A 809 -8.06 -15.14 8.16
C PHE A 809 -7.09 -16.30 7.86
N SER A 810 -7.54 -17.55 7.97
CA SER A 810 -6.70 -18.74 7.72
C SER A 810 -6.14 -18.82 6.30
N GLY A 811 -6.91 -18.37 5.31
CA GLY A 811 -6.49 -18.23 3.91
C GLY A 811 -5.72 -16.92 3.61
N GLY A 812 -5.34 -16.14 4.63
CA GLY A 812 -4.74 -14.82 4.49
C GLY A 812 -5.76 -13.67 4.38
N LEU A 813 -5.26 -12.43 4.40
CA LEU A 813 -6.10 -11.21 4.43
C LEU A 813 -7.05 -11.10 3.22
N SER A 814 -6.60 -11.53 2.04
CA SER A 814 -7.36 -11.41 0.80
C SER A 814 -8.60 -12.30 0.74
N ASN A 815 -8.58 -13.41 1.47
CA ASN A 815 -9.65 -14.42 1.48
C ASN A 815 -10.60 -14.26 2.69
N ALA A 816 -10.34 -13.29 3.57
CA ALA A 816 -11.07 -13.14 4.83
C ALA A 816 -12.47 -12.51 4.69
N SER A 817 -12.75 -11.90 3.54
CA SER A 817 -14.03 -11.28 3.21
C SER A 817 -14.32 -11.44 1.72
N LYS A 818 -15.57 -11.22 1.29
CA LYS A 818 -15.95 -11.27 -0.12
C LYS A 818 -15.26 -10.20 -0.98
N HIS A 819 -14.58 -9.23 -0.36
CA HIS A 819 -13.89 -8.17 -1.07
C HIS A 819 -12.52 -7.85 -0.45
N GLN A 820 -11.46 -7.99 -1.24
CA GLN A 820 -10.06 -7.87 -0.78
C GLN A 820 -9.71 -6.56 -0.05
N MET A 821 -10.44 -5.47 -0.32
CA MET A 821 -10.23 -4.16 0.33
C MET A 821 -11.20 -3.87 1.49
N ALA A 822 -12.03 -4.83 1.93
CA ALA A 822 -12.95 -4.62 3.05
C ALA A 822 -12.22 -4.60 4.40
N PHE A 823 -11.02 -5.20 4.47
CA PHE A 823 -10.14 -5.15 5.64
C PHE A 823 -9.08 -4.06 5.50
N PHE A 824 -9.28 -2.92 6.15
CA PHE A 824 -8.34 -1.78 6.08
C PHE A 824 -8.22 -1.02 7.42
N PRO A 825 -7.96 -1.70 8.56
CA PRO A 825 -7.83 -1.04 9.86
C PRO A 825 -6.66 -0.04 9.94
N PHE A 826 -5.68 -0.16 9.03
CA PHE A 826 -4.54 0.76 8.89
C PHE A 826 -4.74 1.83 7.80
N GLY A 827 -5.93 1.91 7.21
CA GLY A 827 -6.21 2.73 6.03
C GLY A 827 -5.65 2.11 4.74
N GLY A 828 -5.47 2.95 3.71
CA GLY A 828 -4.94 2.52 2.41
C GLY A 828 -4.45 3.69 1.56
N GLY A 829 -3.67 3.40 0.52
CA GLY A 829 -3.10 4.39 -0.39
C GLY A 829 -1.99 5.25 0.24
N PRO A 830 -1.74 6.48 -0.26
CA PRO A 830 -0.62 7.33 0.16
C PRO A 830 -0.61 7.78 1.64
N ARG A 831 -1.68 7.48 2.39
CA ARG A 831 -1.84 7.83 3.82
C ARG A 831 -2.11 6.58 4.66
N ILE A 832 -1.61 5.42 4.23
CA ILE A 832 -1.59 4.20 5.03
C ILE A 832 -0.72 4.39 6.28
N CYS A 833 -1.07 3.70 7.37
CA CYS A 833 -0.34 3.80 8.63
C CYS A 833 1.12 3.34 8.48
N ILE A 834 2.07 4.25 8.68
CA ILE A 834 3.51 3.94 8.67
C ILE A 834 3.90 2.98 9.80
N GLY A 835 3.15 2.98 10.92
CA GLY A 835 3.40 2.16 12.09
C GLY A 835 2.77 0.77 12.06
N GLN A 836 2.18 0.33 10.95
CA GLN A 836 1.46 -0.95 10.87
C GLN A 836 2.30 -2.14 11.36
N ASN A 837 3.53 -2.29 10.85
CA ASN A 837 4.41 -3.40 11.23
C ASN A 837 4.89 -3.27 12.68
N PHE A 838 5.16 -2.04 13.14
CA PHE A 838 5.55 -1.76 14.51
C PHE A 838 4.45 -2.21 15.49
N ALA A 839 3.20 -1.78 15.25
CA ALA A 839 2.06 -2.09 16.09
C ALA A 839 1.75 -3.60 16.14
N LEU A 840 1.79 -4.29 14.99
CA LEU A 840 1.56 -5.74 14.96
C LEU A 840 2.69 -6.52 15.66
N MET A 841 3.93 -6.07 15.54
CA MET A 841 5.07 -6.73 16.18
C MET A 841 5.03 -6.55 17.70
N GLU A 842 4.79 -5.31 18.16
CA GLU A 842 4.54 -4.99 19.57
C GLU A 842 3.40 -5.83 20.14
N ALA A 843 2.26 -5.89 19.43
CA ALA A 843 1.11 -6.65 19.87
C ALA A 843 1.39 -8.16 19.97
N LYS A 844 2.11 -8.73 18.99
CA LYS A 844 2.49 -10.15 19.01
C LYS A 844 3.44 -10.49 20.16
N ILE A 845 4.46 -9.66 20.41
CA ILE A 845 5.42 -9.88 21.51
C ILE A 845 4.70 -9.82 22.86
N ALA A 846 3.91 -8.76 23.08
CA ALA A 846 3.16 -8.58 24.31
C ALA A 846 2.20 -9.75 24.55
N LEU A 847 1.42 -10.13 23.54
CA LEU A 847 0.45 -11.21 23.66
C LEU A 847 1.13 -12.57 23.86
N ALA A 848 2.24 -12.86 23.16
CA ALA A 848 3.01 -14.08 23.36
C ALA A 848 3.54 -14.17 24.81
N MET A 849 4.14 -13.10 25.32
CA MET A 849 4.69 -13.09 26.68
C MET A 849 3.61 -13.19 27.77
N ILE A 850 2.44 -12.58 27.54
CA ILE A 850 1.29 -12.72 28.44
C ILE A 850 0.78 -14.18 28.42
N LEU A 851 0.56 -14.77 27.25
CA LEU A 851 0.03 -16.13 27.11
C LEU A 851 0.98 -17.22 27.63
N GLN A 852 2.30 -16.97 27.65
CA GLN A 852 3.30 -17.86 28.24
C GLN A 852 3.15 -18.02 29.76
N GLN A 853 2.68 -16.98 30.46
CA GLN A 853 2.70 -16.93 31.93
C GLN A 853 1.31 -16.89 32.56
N PHE A 854 0.32 -16.40 31.81
CA PHE A 854 -1.02 -16.15 32.32
C PHE A 854 -2.08 -16.82 31.45
N SER A 855 -3.14 -17.25 32.12
CA SER A 855 -4.46 -17.37 31.52
C SER A 855 -5.36 -16.29 32.11
N PHE A 856 -6.39 -15.89 31.37
CA PHE A 856 -7.23 -14.79 31.82
C PHE A 856 -8.67 -14.95 31.36
N GLU A 857 -9.60 -14.50 32.20
CA GLU A 857 -11.04 -14.53 31.94
C GLU A 857 -11.67 -13.18 32.27
N LEU A 858 -12.88 -12.95 31.78
CA LEU A 858 -13.53 -11.67 31.94
C LEU A 858 -14.06 -11.53 33.37
N SER A 859 -13.74 -10.45 34.08
CA SER A 859 -14.27 -10.28 35.43
C SER A 859 -15.79 -10.04 35.39
N SER A 860 -16.50 -10.52 36.40
CA SER A 860 -17.90 -10.15 36.66
C SER A 860 -18.10 -8.63 36.86
N SER A 861 -17.04 -7.88 37.19
CA SER A 861 -17.05 -6.43 37.32
C SER A 861 -16.92 -5.70 35.97
N TYR A 862 -16.59 -6.41 34.89
CA TYR A 862 -16.40 -5.82 33.57
C TYR A 862 -17.70 -5.26 33.01
N ILE A 863 -17.64 -3.99 32.57
CA ILE A 863 -18.76 -3.31 31.94
C ILE A 863 -18.45 -3.06 30.47
N HIS A 864 -19.13 -3.80 29.58
CA HIS A 864 -18.95 -3.64 28.13
C HIS A 864 -19.56 -2.31 27.64
N ALA A 865 -18.70 -1.31 27.47
CA ALA A 865 -19.10 0.02 27.04
C ALA A 865 -18.06 0.66 26.08
N PRO A 866 -17.95 0.19 24.83
CA PRO A 866 -17.14 0.85 23.80
C PRO A 866 -17.55 2.32 23.60
N ILE A 867 -16.58 3.20 23.34
CA ILE A 867 -16.79 4.61 23.01
C ILE A 867 -15.72 5.11 22.03
N THR A 868 -16.10 5.92 21.04
CA THR A 868 -15.13 6.63 20.19
C THR A 868 -14.72 7.97 20.81
N VAL A 869 -13.40 8.14 20.99
CA VAL A 869 -12.78 9.45 21.22
C VAL A 869 -12.04 9.86 19.95
N ILE A 870 -10.85 9.30 19.74
CA ILE A 870 -10.12 9.28 18.47
C ILE A 870 -10.02 7.83 18.00
N THR A 871 -9.69 6.92 18.92
CA THR A 871 -9.81 5.47 18.79
C THR A 871 -11.08 4.96 19.47
N ASN A 872 -11.42 3.69 19.24
CA ASN A 872 -12.54 3.01 19.91
C ASN A 872 -12.04 2.39 21.24
N GLN A 873 -12.44 2.96 22.37
CA GLN A 873 -11.87 2.65 23.70
C GLN A 873 -12.91 2.00 24.62
N PRO A 874 -12.50 1.18 25.59
CA PRO A 874 -13.40 0.69 26.62
C PRO A 874 -13.65 1.77 27.68
N LYS A 875 -14.85 2.39 27.68
CA LYS A 875 -15.19 3.53 28.57
C LYS A 875 -15.01 3.22 30.06
N CYS A 876 -15.25 1.98 30.46
CA CYS A 876 -15.22 1.53 31.85
C CYS A 876 -13.95 0.73 32.21
N GLY A 877 -12.92 0.76 31.36
CA GLY A 877 -11.75 -0.08 31.50
C GLY A 877 -11.98 -1.52 31.02
N ALA A 878 -11.02 -2.39 31.30
CA ALA A 878 -10.98 -3.78 30.86
C ALA A 878 -10.62 -4.69 32.04
N GLN A 879 -11.58 -4.93 32.93
CA GLN A 879 -11.38 -5.80 34.09
C GLN A 879 -11.34 -7.27 33.67
N VAL A 880 -10.21 -7.93 33.92
CA VAL A 880 -10.00 -9.37 33.69
C VAL A 880 -9.47 -10.01 34.96
N ILE A 881 -9.78 -11.29 35.16
CA ILE A 881 -9.19 -12.12 36.21
C ILE A 881 -7.98 -12.82 35.59
N LEU A 882 -6.80 -12.50 36.09
CA LEU A 882 -5.54 -13.14 35.70
C LEU A 882 -5.28 -14.34 36.58
N HIS A 883 -4.95 -15.48 35.96
CA HIS A 883 -4.56 -16.74 36.60
C HIS A 883 -3.11 -17.04 36.25
N LYS A 884 -2.26 -17.25 37.26
CA LYS A 884 -0.85 -17.60 37.04
C LYS A 884 -0.71 -19.08 36.67
N LEU A 885 -0.03 -19.38 35.57
CA LEU A 885 0.22 -20.76 35.15
C LEU A 885 1.40 -21.34 35.94
N SER A 886 1.17 -22.41 36.73
CA SER A 886 2.20 -23.06 37.55
C SER A 886 3.33 -23.69 36.72
N SER A 887 4.53 -23.77 37.28
CA SER A 887 5.73 -24.36 36.66
C SER A 887 5.72 -25.90 36.52
N THR A 888 4.60 -26.55 36.85
CA THR A 888 4.48 -28.02 36.86
C THR A 888 3.19 -28.46 36.18
N SER A 889 3.28 -28.87 34.92
CA SER A 889 2.32 -29.80 34.32
C SER A 889 3.06 -30.67 33.31
N ASN A 890 3.24 -31.92 33.73
CA ASN A 890 3.83 -33.01 32.97
C ASN A 890 3.27 -33.07 31.55
N VAL A 891 4.19 -33.17 30.59
CA VAL A 891 3.95 -33.89 29.34
C VAL A 891 3.49 -35.29 29.74
N CYS A 892 2.18 -35.54 29.66
CA CYS A 892 1.67 -36.90 29.74
C CYS A 892 2.02 -37.60 28.44
N ASP A 893 3.07 -38.41 28.47
CA ASP A 893 3.30 -39.48 27.51
C ASP A 893 2.06 -40.37 27.44
N GLY A 894 1.32 -40.27 26.33
CA GLY A 894 0.26 -41.19 25.99
C GLY A 894 0.84 -42.50 25.44
N GLN A 895 1.26 -43.41 26.32
CA GLN A 895 1.39 -44.83 25.99
C GLN A 895 0.61 -45.70 26.99
N CYS A 896 -0.22 -46.57 26.42
CA CYS A 896 -0.81 -47.81 26.99
C CYS A 896 -1.88 -47.69 28.10
N LYS A 897 -3.14 -47.95 27.72
CA LYS A 897 -3.82 -49.24 27.99
C LYS A 897 -5.28 -49.22 27.53
N GLN A 898 -5.58 -49.98 26.47
CA GLN A 898 -6.93 -50.52 26.24
C GLN A 898 -6.89 -52.01 26.56
N SER A 899 -7.51 -52.40 27.67
CA SER A 899 -7.94 -53.78 27.94
C SER A 899 -9.02 -53.76 29.02
N CYS A 900 -10.27 -53.62 28.58
CA CYS A 900 -11.48 -54.38 28.96
C CYS A 900 -12.66 -53.81 28.19
#